data_AF-A0A1G6Z0N9-F1
#
_entry.id   AF-A0A1G6Z0N9-F1
#
_cell.length_a   1.000
_cell.length_b   1.000
_cell.length_c   1.000
_cell.angle_alpha   90.00
_cell.angle_beta   90.00
_cell.angle_gamma   90.00
#
_symmetry.space_group_name_H-M   'P 1'
#
loop_
_entity.id
_entity.type
_entity.pdbx_description
1 polymer ?
#
loop_
_entity_poly.entity_id
_entity_poly.type
_entity_poly.pdbx_seq_one_letter_code
_entity_poly.pdbx_strand_id
1 'polypeptide(L)'
;MKSKRTILHLSDLHFGRGFQEDKWNDALEKAVAAHPDIVIVTGDLVNSPWRWQVPKVFNELTSFRNTLRERTGNEVEMLLVPGNHDTRFSGVLPLQWLTWIALALLLTGAILAWRSFHSPWYWAPFACVGAAGLVLRLCLTRDFKRTYGDLYRSTPQAFPAIKLGVIPFDSASVPVWSAQGKLRKDAIHAIRAVSQAPDMTDPKAHANDIFWVAAVHHHPLPIPYYAKSEPQLIMQNAGTLLAELTKAGVPLVLHGHKHHSHFSRLSIRKPNQDFHEIGVVAAGTSSQGAGASHAFNVMEVDEDQRVEIYVYEAKPGGTFDRRHVASLASSDQYKSRDLSMAGSTAKAGCDFMLSSAEITKFGDSVVVREFSGLTALGEALRELPGVFRAKCDNGEVEPFEVAVHSSGTPSLSKIEETTSTHETSTRLALVPDSLKCGATGVDFHLRTWITNAFALNAHQYFQMYLEEVPSLIEEMKFDVPQDIVVRHLTLQLRFPAASAIPAGSVFQVRSDSKSPWRDLPSDNFHHIRTAPALLAHVRAPKPGSQYRFYWRVPASAPEPASRHAARYQEALIGDAFQDATEAFGDMFMELLAACESIASDELKAEQRTDEISLALYAYNRSSCELTLVGAAGEIIEDTALILQFRYGLGLPGRALKLGEMTVFDRQPLSQQLSTPAPGHLLYGNTKSPGTDGRIGTAIAFPLWSDNDPSRTPYAVMCALVNGDGGHLKMQDTGEDAALSNFHALVRQQTESFIRQAILTKH
;
A
#
# COMPACT_ATOMS: atom_id res chain seq x y z
N MET A 1 -0.20 10.27 26.68
CA MET A 1 -1.48 9.58 26.41
C MET A 1 -1.17 8.15 26.00
N LYS A 2 -2.07 7.20 26.25
CA LYS A 2 -1.90 5.79 25.85
C LYS A 2 -1.97 5.72 24.32
N SER A 3 -1.00 5.07 23.65
CA SER A 3 -0.90 5.06 22.18
C SER A 3 -1.96 4.18 21.48
N LYS A 4 -2.67 3.35 22.26
CA LYS A 4 -3.73 2.45 21.80
C LYS A 4 -4.84 2.39 22.83
N ARG A 5 -6.07 2.26 22.34
CA ARG A 5 -7.32 2.21 23.11
C ARG A 5 -8.00 0.87 22.88
N THR A 6 -8.41 0.19 23.93
CA THR A 6 -8.94 -1.18 23.82
C THR A 6 -10.42 -1.26 24.15
N ILE A 7 -11.21 -1.81 23.23
CA ILE A 7 -12.64 -2.09 23.38
C ILE A 7 -12.83 -3.59 23.57
N LEU A 8 -13.46 -3.99 24.67
CA LEU A 8 -13.95 -5.35 24.87
C LEU A 8 -15.42 -5.43 24.43
N HIS A 9 -15.75 -6.35 23.53
CA HIS A 9 -17.11 -6.56 23.05
C HIS A 9 -17.60 -7.98 23.39
N LEU A 10 -18.63 -8.03 24.21
CA LEU A 10 -19.32 -9.24 24.66
C LEU A 10 -20.76 -9.25 24.15
N SER A 11 -21.36 -10.44 24.04
CA SER A 11 -22.77 -10.59 23.67
C SER A 11 -23.29 -11.96 24.06
N ASP A 12 -24.61 -12.11 24.08
CA ASP A 12 -25.31 -13.40 24.14
C ASP A 12 -24.81 -14.24 25.33
N LEU A 13 -24.79 -13.61 26.51
CA LEU A 13 -24.26 -14.20 27.73
C LEU A 13 -25.18 -15.30 28.27
N HIS A 14 -26.50 -15.12 28.10
CA HIS A 14 -27.51 -16.11 28.42
C HIS A 14 -27.32 -16.75 29.81
N PHE A 15 -27.18 -15.92 30.83
CA PHE A 15 -27.19 -16.39 32.20
C PHE A 15 -28.48 -17.19 32.43
N GLY A 16 -28.35 -18.38 33.01
CA GLY A 16 -29.46 -19.30 33.25
C GLY A 16 -29.21 -20.68 32.69
N ARG A 17 -30.21 -21.24 32.00
CA ARG A 17 -30.14 -22.62 31.50
C ARG A 17 -29.08 -22.73 30.40
N GLY A 18 -28.11 -23.62 30.58
CA GLY A 18 -27.04 -23.86 29.62
C GLY A 18 -25.85 -22.90 29.72
N PHE A 19 -25.83 -22.04 30.74
CA PHE A 19 -24.68 -21.19 31.05
C PHE A 19 -23.48 -22.04 31.49
N GLN A 20 -22.31 -21.78 30.92
CA GLN A 20 -21.05 -22.48 31.20
C GLN A 20 -20.13 -21.55 31.99
N GLU A 21 -20.08 -21.77 33.30
CA GLU A 21 -19.33 -20.94 34.24
C GLU A 21 -17.82 -20.97 33.97
N ASP A 22 -17.26 -22.14 33.64
CA ASP A 22 -15.84 -22.29 33.30
C ASP A 22 -15.44 -21.41 32.10
N LYS A 23 -16.33 -21.30 31.10
CA LYS A 23 -16.11 -20.47 29.90
C LYS A 23 -16.22 -18.99 30.20
N TRP A 24 -17.19 -18.61 31.04
CA TRP A 24 -17.30 -17.26 31.52
C TRP A 24 -16.01 -16.86 32.25
N ASN A 25 -15.53 -17.68 33.19
CA ASN A 25 -14.31 -17.40 33.95
C ASN A 25 -13.06 -17.29 33.06
N ASP A 26 -12.85 -18.18 32.08
CA ASP A 26 -11.76 -18.05 31.10
C ASP A 26 -11.88 -16.75 30.29
N ALA A 27 -13.09 -16.40 29.84
CA ALA A 27 -13.32 -15.12 29.15
C ALA A 27 -12.99 -13.91 30.03
N LEU A 28 -13.32 -13.94 31.33
CA LEU A 28 -12.96 -12.89 32.29
C LEU A 28 -11.43 -12.75 32.41
N GLU A 29 -10.70 -13.86 32.52
CA GLU A 29 -9.23 -13.84 32.60
C GLU A 29 -8.60 -13.25 31.34
N LYS A 30 -9.05 -13.68 30.15
CA LYS A 30 -8.57 -13.11 28.88
C LYS A 30 -8.95 -11.64 28.73
N ALA A 31 -10.14 -11.25 29.20
CA ALA A 31 -10.58 -9.86 29.19
C ALA A 31 -9.69 -8.97 30.09
N VAL A 32 -9.28 -9.46 31.27
CA VAL A 32 -8.33 -8.75 32.13
C VAL A 32 -6.99 -8.58 31.41
N ALA A 33 -6.47 -9.63 30.79
CA ALA A 33 -5.20 -9.61 30.06
C ALA A 33 -5.22 -8.66 28.84
N ALA A 34 -6.39 -8.37 28.28
CA ALA A 34 -6.55 -7.43 27.17
C ALA A 34 -6.45 -5.96 27.60
N HIS A 35 -6.49 -5.64 28.91
CA HIS A 35 -6.47 -4.28 29.45
C HIS A 35 -7.48 -3.33 28.76
N PRO A 36 -8.79 -3.64 28.76
CA PRO A 36 -9.80 -2.81 28.12
C PRO A 36 -9.89 -1.44 28.76
N ASP A 37 -10.16 -0.43 27.95
CA ASP A 37 -10.53 0.91 28.40
C ASP A 37 -12.07 1.06 28.46
N ILE A 38 -12.79 0.25 27.67
CA ILE A 38 -14.25 0.22 27.66
C ILE A 38 -14.78 -1.19 27.37
N VAL A 39 -15.93 -1.54 27.96
CA VAL A 39 -16.66 -2.79 27.72
C VAL A 39 -18.02 -2.48 27.11
N ILE A 40 -18.35 -3.12 26.00
CA ILE A 40 -19.64 -3.01 25.33
C ILE A 40 -20.29 -4.39 25.29
N VAL A 41 -21.50 -4.51 25.83
CA VAL A 41 -22.27 -5.77 25.83
C VAL A 41 -23.52 -5.61 24.98
N THR A 42 -23.59 -6.37 23.88
CA THR A 42 -24.66 -6.25 22.88
C THR A 42 -25.85 -7.18 23.13
N GLY A 43 -26.35 -7.24 24.36
CA GLY A 43 -27.64 -7.88 24.68
C GLY A 43 -27.63 -9.39 24.89
N ASP A 44 -28.82 -9.91 25.20
CA ASP A 44 -29.10 -11.30 25.58
C ASP A 44 -28.30 -11.73 26.83
N LEU A 45 -28.51 -10.96 27.90
CA LEU A 45 -27.85 -11.19 29.18
C LEU A 45 -28.42 -12.42 29.90
N VAL A 46 -29.71 -12.70 29.72
CA VAL A 46 -30.42 -13.80 30.38
C VAL A 46 -31.23 -14.58 29.36
N ASN A 47 -31.57 -15.85 29.63
CA ASN A 47 -32.47 -16.62 28.75
C ASN A 47 -33.92 -16.10 28.77
N SER A 48 -34.33 -15.49 29.88
CA SER A 48 -35.63 -14.84 30.06
C SER A 48 -35.54 -13.90 31.25
N PRO A 49 -36.27 -12.78 31.24
CA PRO A 49 -36.07 -11.70 32.19
C PRO A 49 -36.81 -11.97 33.52
N TRP A 50 -36.44 -13.05 34.21
CA TRP A 50 -37.02 -13.43 35.49
C TRP A 50 -36.63 -12.47 36.61
N ARG A 51 -37.59 -12.02 37.42
CA ARG A 51 -37.36 -11.02 38.49
C ARG A 51 -36.29 -11.41 39.51
N TRP A 52 -36.09 -12.71 39.76
CA TRP A 52 -35.08 -13.21 40.68
C TRP A 52 -33.70 -13.43 40.03
N GLN A 53 -33.65 -13.48 38.70
CA GLN A 53 -32.41 -13.75 37.96
C GLN A 53 -31.68 -12.47 37.57
N VAL A 54 -32.42 -11.48 37.06
CA VAL A 54 -31.83 -10.24 36.54
C VAL A 54 -30.97 -9.51 37.58
N PRO A 55 -31.35 -9.38 38.88
CA PRO A 55 -30.48 -8.76 39.88
C PRO A 55 -29.15 -9.48 40.10
N LYS A 56 -29.12 -10.83 39.96
CA LYS A 56 -27.89 -11.60 40.09
C LYS A 56 -26.91 -11.29 38.96
N VAL A 57 -27.43 -11.20 37.73
CA VAL A 57 -26.64 -10.85 36.55
C VAL A 57 -26.13 -9.41 36.62
N PHE A 58 -26.95 -8.48 37.10
CA PHE A 58 -26.50 -7.11 37.33
C PHE A 58 -25.32 -7.05 38.32
N ASN A 59 -25.40 -7.78 39.44
CA ASN A 59 -24.32 -7.85 40.42
C ASN A 59 -23.05 -8.49 39.83
N GLU A 60 -23.19 -9.54 39.05
CA GLU A 60 -22.08 -10.23 38.37
C GLU A 60 -21.35 -9.29 37.40
N LEU A 61 -22.09 -8.59 36.51
CA LEU A 61 -21.51 -7.63 35.57
C LEU A 61 -20.86 -6.44 36.28
N THR A 62 -21.46 -5.98 37.38
CA THR A 62 -20.88 -4.91 38.22
C THR A 62 -19.58 -5.36 38.87
N SER A 63 -19.55 -6.58 39.42
CA SER A 63 -18.36 -7.19 39.99
C SER A 63 -17.25 -7.33 38.94
N PHE A 64 -17.60 -7.77 37.74
CA PHE A 64 -16.66 -7.87 36.63
C PHE A 64 -16.07 -6.51 36.24
N ARG A 65 -16.90 -5.47 36.06
CA ARG A 65 -16.42 -4.10 35.78
C ARG A 65 -15.44 -3.62 36.87
N ASN A 66 -15.77 -3.85 38.13
CA ASN A 66 -14.92 -3.43 39.25
C ASN A 66 -13.59 -4.21 39.27
N THR A 67 -13.64 -5.51 38.97
CA THR A 67 -12.44 -6.36 38.85
C THR A 67 -11.53 -5.88 37.72
N LEU A 68 -12.09 -5.47 36.58
CA LEU A 68 -11.31 -4.88 35.49
C LEU A 68 -10.64 -3.58 35.94
N ARG A 69 -11.36 -2.67 36.61
CA ARG A 69 -10.79 -1.41 37.14
C ARG A 69 -9.63 -1.67 38.08
N GLU A 70 -9.80 -2.59 39.03
CA GLU A 70 -8.78 -2.94 40.02
C GLU A 70 -7.54 -3.57 39.37
N ARG A 71 -7.73 -4.56 38.49
CA ARG A 71 -6.61 -5.33 37.92
C ARG A 71 -5.88 -4.63 36.78
N THR A 72 -6.56 -3.76 36.04
CA THR A 72 -5.96 -3.05 34.90
C THR A 72 -5.46 -1.66 35.26
N GLY A 73 -5.95 -1.06 36.36
CA GLY A 73 -5.67 0.32 36.74
C GLY A 73 -6.38 1.37 35.86
N ASN A 74 -7.21 0.93 34.90
CA ASN A 74 -7.99 1.82 34.02
C ASN A 74 -9.34 2.18 34.66
N GLU A 75 -9.86 3.37 34.38
CA GLU A 75 -11.27 3.71 34.62
C GLU A 75 -12.17 3.06 33.56
N VAL A 76 -12.39 1.75 33.68
CA VAL A 76 -13.17 0.96 32.71
C VAL A 76 -14.66 1.25 32.82
N GLU A 77 -15.26 1.75 31.76
CA GLU A 77 -16.72 1.93 31.64
C GLU A 77 -17.37 0.72 30.95
N MET A 78 -18.60 0.37 31.34
CA MET A 78 -19.36 -0.76 30.78
C MET A 78 -20.74 -0.30 30.30
N LEU A 79 -21.04 -0.54 29.03
CA LEU A 79 -22.32 -0.18 28.41
C LEU A 79 -23.08 -1.41 27.92
N LEU A 80 -24.36 -1.48 28.29
CA LEU A 80 -25.27 -2.55 27.90
C LEU A 80 -26.35 -2.03 26.94
N VAL A 81 -26.64 -2.80 25.89
CA VAL A 81 -27.88 -2.69 25.12
C VAL A 81 -28.72 -3.96 25.29
N PRO A 82 -30.06 -3.89 25.29
CA PRO A 82 -30.90 -5.05 25.50
C PRO A 82 -30.98 -5.95 24.26
N GLY A 83 -31.04 -7.25 24.48
CA GLY A 83 -31.40 -8.26 23.49
C GLY A 83 -32.86 -8.70 23.58
N ASN A 84 -33.27 -9.58 22.67
CA ASN A 84 -34.64 -10.07 22.63
C ASN A 84 -34.96 -10.92 23.87
N HIS A 85 -34.01 -11.69 24.42
CA HIS A 85 -34.25 -12.46 25.64
C HIS A 85 -34.31 -11.58 26.91
N ASP A 86 -33.80 -10.36 26.86
CA ASP A 86 -33.91 -9.40 27.97
C ASP A 86 -35.28 -8.71 28.04
N THR A 87 -36.01 -8.69 26.92
CA THR A 87 -37.27 -7.92 26.75
C THR A 87 -38.47 -8.78 26.36
N ARG A 88 -38.25 -10.07 26.10
CA ARG A 88 -39.27 -11.05 25.65
C ARG A 88 -39.16 -12.35 26.43
N PHE A 89 -40.30 -12.99 26.66
CA PHE A 89 -40.32 -14.33 27.24
C PHE A 89 -39.72 -15.32 26.24
N SER A 90 -38.69 -16.05 26.66
CA SER A 90 -37.91 -16.98 25.84
C SER A 90 -37.35 -16.37 24.54
N GLY A 91 -37.14 -15.04 24.50
CA GLY A 91 -36.65 -14.34 23.31
C GLY A 91 -37.69 -14.14 22.19
N VAL A 92 -38.92 -14.62 22.36
CA VAL A 92 -39.92 -14.69 21.26
C VAL A 92 -41.16 -13.84 21.55
N LEU A 93 -41.72 -13.91 22.77
CA LEU A 93 -42.99 -13.26 23.08
C LEU A 93 -42.77 -11.94 23.84
N PRO A 94 -43.07 -10.78 23.24
CA PRO A 94 -42.90 -9.48 23.91
C PRO A 94 -43.68 -9.39 25.22
N LEU A 95 -43.02 -8.94 26.29
CA LEU A 95 -43.64 -8.79 27.62
C LEU A 95 -44.80 -7.80 27.63
N GLN A 96 -44.78 -6.83 26.70
CA GLN A 96 -45.86 -5.86 26.52
C GLN A 96 -47.14 -6.55 26.04
N TRP A 97 -47.03 -7.49 25.11
CA TRP A 97 -48.17 -8.24 24.58
C TRP A 97 -48.72 -9.24 25.59
N LEU A 98 -47.85 -9.88 26.38
CA LEU A 98 -48.26 -10.89 27.36
C LEU A 98 -49.38 -10.38 28.29
N THR A 99 -49.30 -9.12 28.73
CA THR A 99 -50.35 -8.49 29.56
C THR A 99 -51.68 -8.40 28.80
N TRP A 100 -51.67 -7.88 27.58
CA TRP A 100 -52.87 -7.66 26.79
C TRP A 100 -53.50 -8.96 26.29
N ILE A 101 -52.68 -9.94 25.90
CA ILE A 101 -53.13 -11.28 25.54
C ILE A 101 -53.79 -11.95 26.75
N ALA A 102 -53.16 -11.89 27.93
CA ALA A 102 -53.72 -12.45 29.15
C ALA A 102 -55.08 -11.81 29.51
N LEU A 103 -55.17 -10.48 29.45
CA LEU A 103 -56.42 -9.75 29.72
C LEU A 103 -57.51 -10.06 28.69
N ALA A 104 -57.16 -10.15 27.40
CA ALA A 104 -58.10 -10.53 26.35
C ALA A 104 -58.64 -11.95 26.57
N LEU A 105 -57.78 -12.92 26.91
CA LEU A 105 -58.19 -14.29 27.23
C LEU A 105 -59.11 -14.36 28.46
N LEU A 106 -58.81 -13.58 29.50
CA LEU A 106 -59.67 -13.47 30.68
C LEU A 106 -61.04 -12.88 30.32
N LEU A 107 -61.07 -11.82 29.50
CA LEU A 107 -62.31 -11.20 29.03
C LEU A 107 -63.12 -12.16 28.16
N THR A 108 -62.48 -12.87 27.23
CA THR A 108 -63.11 -13.91 26.40
C THR A 108 -63.68 -15.02 27.27
N GLY A 109 -62.91 -15.51 28.26
CA GLY A 109 -63.38 -16.47 29.24
C GLY A 109 -64.60 -15.98 30.00
N ALA A 110 -64.61 -14.73 30.47
CA ALA A 110 -65.75 -14.13 31.16
C ALA A 110 -67.00 -14.01 30.28
N ILE A 111 -66.85 -13.60 29.01
CA ILE A 111 -67.96 -13.52 28.04
C ILE A 111 -68.54 -14.91 27.77
N LEU A 112 -67.69 -15.92 27.58
CA LEU A 112 -68.13 -17.30 27.34
C LEU A 112 -68.78 -17.92 28.58
N ALA A 113 -68.26 -17.64 29.78
CA ALA A 113 -68.88 -18.07 31.04
C ALA A 113 -70.28 -17.50 31.19
N TRP A 114 -70.47 -16.22 30.84
CA TRP A 114 -71.77 -15.56 30.87
C TRP A 114 -72.77 -16.12 29.84
N ARG A 115 -72.29 -16.56 28.65
CA ARG A 115 -73.17 -17.11 27.59
C ARG A 115 -73.48 -18.60 27.76
N SER A 116 -72.56 -19.38 28.32
CA SER A 116 -72.62 -20.85 28.35
C SER A 116 -72.78 -21.40 29.77
N PHE A 117 -73.57 -20.71 30.61
CA PHE A 117 -73.82 -20.85 32.07
C PHE A 117 -73.63 -22.23 32.75
N HIS A 118 -73.70 -23.36 32.03
CA HIS A 118 -73.70 -24.72 32.58
C HIS A 118 -72.47 -25.58 32.22
N SER A 119 -71.57 -25.15 31.32
CA SER A 119 -70.42 -25.99 30.92
C SER A 119 -69.07 -25.26 31.04
N PRO A 120 -68.24 -25.62 32.05
CA PRO A 120 -66.93 -25.00 32.26
C PRO A 120 -65.93 -25.28 31.14
N TRP A 121 -66.14 -26.35 30.36
CA TRP A 121 -65.24 -26.76 29.29
C TRP A 121 -65.06 -25.71 28.18
N TYR A 122 -66.02 -24.80 27.99
CA TYR A 122 -65.96 -23.77 26.95
C TYR A 122 -65.21 -22.50 27.37
N TRP A 123 -65.21 -22.16 28.67
CA TRP A 123 -64.64 -20.89 29.15
C TRP A 123 -63.42 -21.07 30.05
N ALA A 124 -63.35 -22.17 30.81
CA ALA A 124 -62.27 -22.40 31.77
C ALA A 124 -60.88 -22.42 31.12
N PRO A 125 -60.66 -23.00 29.92
CA PRO A 125 -59.33 -22.94 29.29
C PRO A 125 -58.85 -21.50 29.05
N PHE A 126 -59.71 -20.61 28.56
CA PHE A 126 -59.36 -19.21 28.33
C PHE A 126 -59.05 -18.47 29.63
N ALA A 127 -59.87 -18.68 30.67
CA ALA A 127 -59.63 -18.09 31.99
C ALA A 127 -58.33 -18.61 32.64
N CYS A 128 -58.07 -19.91 32.58
CA CYS A 128 -56.86 -20.53 33.11
C CYS A 128 -55.60 -20.04 32.38
N VAL A 129 -55.60 -20.03 31.05
CA VAL A 129 -54.45 -19.55 30.26
C VAL A 129 -54.24 -18.04 30.46
N GLY A 130 -55.31 -17.25 30.53
CA GLY A 130 -55.24 -15.83 30.83
C GLY A 130 -54.65 -15.54 32.22
N ALA A 131 -55.12 -16.26 33.25
CA ALA A 131 -54.58 -16.14 34.61
C ALA A 131 -53.11 -16.57 34.69
N ALA A 132 -52.76 -17.70 34.06
CA ALA A 132 -51.38 -18.17 33.98
C ALA A 132 -50.47 -17.16 33.27
N GLY A 133 -50.94 -16.53 32.18
CA GLY A 133 -50.24 -15.46 31.48
C GLY A 133 -49.99 -14.23 32.35
N LEU A 134 -50.95 -13.85 33.19
CA LEU A 134 -50.79 -12.75 34.15
C LEU A 134 -49.76 -13.10 35.23
N VAL A 135 -49.82 -14.31 35.79
CA VAL A 135 -48.83 -14.80 36.77
C VAL A 135 -47.43 -14.81 36.15
N LEU A 136 -47.29 -15.36 34.94
CA LEU A 136 -46.04 -15.34 34.19
C LEU A 136 -45.53 -13.90 34.01
N ARG A 137 -46.40 -12.96 33.64
CA ARG A 137 -46.04 -11.54 33.49
C ARG A 137 -45.56 -10.91 34.80
N LEU A 138 -46.12 -11.32 35.94
CA LEU A 138 -45.72 -10.87 37.28
C LEU A 138 -44.38 -11.47 37.71
N CYS A 139 -43.98 -12.63 37.21
CA CYS A 139 -42.66 -13.23 37.45
C CYS A 139 -41.54 -12.59 36.61
N LEU A 140 -41.90 -11.88 35.53
CA LEU A 140 -40.96 -11.25 34.60
C LEU A 140 -40.74 -9.76 34.95
N THR A 141 -39.55 -9.25 34.67
CA THR A 141 -39.23 -7.83 34.91
C THR A 141 -40.11 -6.93 34.01
N ARG A 142 -40.23 -5.66 34.39
CA ARG A 142 -41.04 -4.69 33.65
C ARG A 142 -40.21 -3.70 32.84
N ASP A 143 -38.98 -3.44 33.29
CA ASP A 143 -38.17 -2.34 32.80
C ASP A 143 -36.69 -2.70 32.86
N PHE A 144 -36.06 -2.79 31.69
CA PHE A 144 -34.63 -3.08 31.55
C PHE A 144 -33.78 -1.95 32.14
N LYS A 145 -34.13 -0.68 31.85
CA LYS A 145 -33.41 0.51 32.33
C LYS A 145 -33.39 0.58 33.85
N ARG A 146 -34.54 0.33 34.48
CA ARG A 146 -34.63 0.34 35.95
C ARG A 146 -33.77 -0.75 36.58
N THR A 147 -33.56 -1.87 35.90
CA THR A 147 -32.88 -3.03 36.50
C THR A 147 -31.37 -2.97 36.36
N TYR A 148 -30.87 -2.51 35.20
CA TYR A 148 -29.44 -2.43 34.93
C TYR A 148 -28.84 -1.04 35.18
N GLY A 149 -29.65 -0.08 35.63
CA GLY A 149 -29.20 1.17 36.24
C GLY A 149 -28.15 1.93 35.44
N ASP A 150 -26.96 2.10 36.04
CA ASP A 150 -25.82 2.81 35.49
C ASP A 150 -25.11 2.07 34.36
N LEU A 151 -25.34 0.77 34.16
CA LEU A 151 -24.75 0.01 33.05
C LEU A 151 -25.53 0.17 31.73
N TYR A 152 -26.82 0.53 31.80
CA TYR A 152 -27.63 0.78 30.61
C TYR A 152 -27.56 2.25 30.19
N ARG A 153 -27.35 2.49 28.88
CA ARG A 153 -27.40 3.81 28.26
C ARG A 153 -28.28 3.74 27.02
N SER A 154 -29.21 4.67 26.90
CA SER A 154 -30.11 4.79 25.74
C SER A 154 -29.75 5.95 24.82
N THR A 155 -28.70 6.69 25.16
CA THR A 155 -28.24 7.88 24.43
C THR A 155 -26.75 7.75 24.12
N PRO A 156 -26.26 8.38 23.04
CA PRO A 156 -24.84 8.43 22.73
C PRO A 156 -24.02 8.90 23.94
N GLN A 157 -22.86 8.29 24.16
CA GLN A 157 -21.91 8.65 25.21
C GLN A 157 -20.53 8.87 24.60
N ALA A 158 -19.92 10.01 24.91
CA ALA A 158 -18.54 10.32 24.57
C ALA A 158 -17.65 10.13 25.79
N PHE A 159 -16.45 9.60 25.59
CA PHE A 159 -15.41 9.44 26.59
C PHE A 159 -14.16 10.20 26.12
N PRO A 160 -14.09 11.53 26.36
CA PRO A 160 -13.03 12.37 25.81
C PRO A 160 -11.62 11.96 26.25
N ALA A 161 -11.47 11.49 27.50
CA ALA A 161 -10.19 11.04 28.06
C ALA A 161 -9.53 9.92 27.24
N ILE A 162 -10.35 9.06 26.61
CA ILE A 162 -9.91 7.98 25.73
C ILE A 162 -10.32 8.21 24.27
N LYS A 163 -10.78 9.42 23.91
CA LYS A 163 -11.20 9.80 22.55
C LYS A 163 -12.08 8.75 21.86
N LEU A 164 -13.04 8.19 22.58
CA LEU A 164 -13.92 7.12 22.10
C LEU A 164 -15.37 7.44 22.41
N GLY A 165 -16.28 7.06 21.52
CA GLY A 165 -17.71 7.29 21.69
C GLY A 165 -18.51 6.04 21.39
N VAL A 166 -19.60 5.81 22.13
CA VAL A 166 -20.50 4.67 21.93
C VAL A 166 -21.91 5.18 21.69
N ILE A 167 -22.55 4.64 20.64
CA ILE A 167 -23.93 4.92 20.25
C ILE A 167 -24.76 3.66 20.52
N PRO A 168 -25.42 3.56 21.68
CA PRO A 168 -26.23 2.40 22.02
C PRO A 168 -27.59 2.43 21.32
N PHE A 169 -27.98 1.31 20.71
CA PHE A 169 -29.26 1.12 20.04
C PHE A 169 -30.07 -0.01 20.66
N ASP A 170 -31.26 0.34 21.15
CA ASP A 170 -32.27 -0.63 21.57
C ASP A 170 -33.09 -1.11 20.37
N SER A 171 -32.75 -2.30 19.87
CA SER A 171 -33.49 -2.99 18.80
C SER A 171 -34.49 -4.03 19.32
N ALA A 172 -34.57 -4.25 20.63
CA ALA A 172 -35.31 -5.37 21.21
C ALA A 172 -36.65 -4.95 21.85
N SER A 173 -36.71 -3.77 22.45
CA SER A 173 -37.86 -3.29 23.22
C SER A 173 -39.09 -2.93 22.36
N VAL A 174 -38.92 -2.75 21.05
CA VAL A 174 -40.05 -2.58 20.14
C VAL A 174 -40.74 -3.94 19.97
N PRO A 175 -42.04 -4.07 20.28
CA PRO A 175 -42.72 -5.35 20.19
C PRO A 175 -42.91 -5.73 18.72
N VAL A 176 -42.14 -6.72 18.29
CA VAL A 176 -42.26 -7.39 16.99
C VAL A 176 -42.38 -8.90 17.23
N TRP A 177 -42.88 -9.61 16.23
CA TRP A 177 -43.09 -11.05 16.34
C TRP A 177 -41.76 -11.82 16.25
N SER A 178 -41.65 -12.91 16.99
CA SER A 178 -40.47 -13.78 17.04
C SER A 178 -39.20 -13.10 17.57
N ALA A 179 -38.03 -13.50 17.07
CA ALA A 179 -36.71 -13.06 17.49
C ALA A 179 -36.20 -11.82 16.70
N GLN A 180 -37.05 -11.17 15.91
CA GLN A 180 -36.65 -10.02 15.09
C GLN A 180 -36.38 -8.76 15.93
N GLY A 181 -35.56 -7.86 15.38
CA GLY A 181 -35.31 -6.53 15.95
C GLY A 181 -35.98 -5.40 15.18
N LYS A 182 -36.23 -4.27 15.87
CA LYS A 182 -36.64 -3.01 15.24
C LYS A 182 -36.23 -1.81 16.08
N LEU A 183 -35.60 -0.82 15.45
CA LEU A 183 -35.31 0.48 16.09
C LEU A 183 -36.52 1.41 16.05
N ARG A 184 -36.71 2.17 17.12
CA ARG A 184 -37.68 3.27 17.14
C ARG A 184 -37.16 4.47 16.33
N LYS A 185 -38.07 5.30 15.81
CA LYS A 185 -37.71 6.47 14.99
C LYS A 185 -36.89 7.51 15.77
N ASP A 186 -37.20 7.72 17.04
CA ASP A 186 -36.48 8.62 17.95
C ASP A 186 -35.03 8.19 18.19
N ALA A 187 -34.77 6.88 18.34
CA ALA A 187 -33.41 6.36 18.48
C ALA A 187 -32.55 6.61 17.22
N ILE A 188 -33.17 6.56 16.04
CA ILE A 188 -32.51 6.88 14.77
C ILE A 188 -32.19 8.39 14.69
N HIS A 189 -33.10 9.25 15.18
CA HIS A 189 -32.85 10.70 15.23
C HIS A 189 -31.75 11.09 16.23
N ALA A 190 -31.55 10.32 17.30
CA ALA A 190 -30.48 10.56 18.28
C ALA A 190 -29.08 10.47 17.66
N ILE A 191 -28.92 9.77 16.52
CA ILE A 191 -27.66 9.74 15.74
C ILE A 191 -27.28 11.13 15.26
N ARG A 192 -28.26 11.98 14.94
CA ARG A 192 -28.00 13.35 14.46
C ARG A 192 -27.39 14.24 15.54
N ALA A 193 -27.63 13.92 16.82
CA ALA A 193 -26.99 14.59 17.94
C ALA A 193 -25.48 14.27 18.01
N VAL A 194 -25.03 13.10 17.51
CA VAL A 194 -23.60 12.75 17.41
C VAL A 194 -22.87 13.66 16.44
N SER A 195 -23.52 14.01 15.31
CA SER A 195 -23.01 14.98 14.35
C SER A 195 -23.07 16.44 14.82
N GLN A 196 -23.72 16.73 15.97
CA GLN A 196 -23.94 18.08 16.51
C GLN A 196 -23.45 18.27 17.95
N ALA A 197 -22.86 17.25 18.59
CA ALA A 197 -22.45 17.31 19.99
C ALA A 197 -21.23 18.23 20.15
N PRO A 198 -21.34 19.36 20.90
CA PRO A 198 -20.18 20.13 21.29
C PRO A 198 -19.43 19.46 22.44
N ASP A 199 -18.11 19.54 22.43
CA ASP A 199 -17.25 19.15 23.55
C ASP A 199 -17.57 20.02 24.78
N MET A 200 -17.89 19.40 25.92
CA MET A 200 -18.27 20.11 27.15
C MET A 200 -17.07 20.52 28.02
N THR A 201 -15.83 20.30 27.57
CA THR A 201 -14.63 20.64 28.37
C THR A 201 -13.49 21.31 27.61
N ASP A 202 -13.46 21.28 26.27
CA ASP A 202 -12.45 21.99 25.47
C ASP A 202 -13.06 22.63 24.20
N PRO A 203 -13.11 23.97 24.09
CA PRO A 203 -13.62 24.69 22.92
C PRO A 203 -12.85 24.46 21.60
N LYS A 204 -11.73 23.72 21.62
CA LYS A 204 -10.89 23.45 20.43
C LYS A 204 -10.93 22.02 19.92
N ALA A 205 -11.57 21.07 20.62
CA ALA A 205 -11.71 19.69 20.14
C ALA A 205 -12.98 19.52 19.31
N HIS A 206 -12.84 19.07 18.07
CA HIS A 206 -13.98 18.83 17.17
C HIS A 206 -14.49 17.39 17.34
N ALA A 207 -15.79 17.15 17.13
CA ALA A 207 -16.41 15.80 17.17
C ALA A 207 -15.72 14.75 16.27
N ASN A 208 -14.88 15.19 15.34
CA ASN A 208 -14.03 14.39 14.46
C ASN A 208 -12.87 13.67 15.18
N ASP A 209 -12.51 14.08 16.40
CA ASP A 209 -11.40 13.48 17.16
C ASP A 209 -11.82 12.20 17.92
N ILE A 210 -13.13 11.93 18.00
CA ILE A 210 -13.70 10.80 18.72
C ILE A 210 -13.99 9.65 17.77
N PHE A 211 -13.45 8.47 18.08
CA PHE A 211 -13.81 7.25 17.34
C PHE A 211 -15.16 6.71 17.84
N TRP A 212 -16.20 6.86 17.01
CA TRP A 212 -17.56 6.44 17.35
C TRP A 212 -17.84 4.98 16.98
N VAL A 213 -18.50 4.26 17.89
CA VAL A 213 -18.90 2.86 17.71
C VAL A 213 -20.40 2.72 17.95
N ALA A 214 -21.11 2.13 17.00
CA ALA A 214 -22.51 1.77 17.16
C ALA A 214 -22.65 0.40 17.82
N ALA A 215 -23.52 0.26 18.83
CA ALA A 215 -23.79 -1.00 19.50
C ALA A 215 -25.28 -1.34 19.38
N VAL A 216 -25.62 -2.49 18.80
CA VAL A 216 -27.00 -2.96 18.60
C VAL A 216 -27.07 -4.46 18.78
N HIS A 217 -28.12 -5.02 19.39
CA HIS A 217 -28.18 -6.49 19.55
C HIS A 217 -28.42 -7.24 18.22
N HIS A 218 -29.49 -6.90 17.49
CA HIS A 218 -29.87 -7.64 16.27
C HIS A 218 -28.99 -7.27 15.07
N HIS A 219 -28.78 -8.25 14.18
CA HIS A 219 -27.95 -8.11 13.00
C HIS A 219 -28.43 -7.03 12.02
N PRO A 220 -27.58 -6.06 11.65
CA PRO A 220 -27.87 -5.13 10.56
C PRO A 220 -27.57 -5.72 9.18
N LEU A 221 -26.77 -6.80 9.10
CA LEU A 221 -26.43 -7.51 7.86
C LEU A 221 -26.62 -9.02 8.03
N PRO A 222 -27.00 -9.76 6.97
CA PRO A 222 -27.01 -11.22 7.00
C PRO A 222 -25.61 -11.79 7.29
N ILE A 223 -25.55 -12.86 8.08
CA ILE A 223 -24.31 -13.59 8.37
C ILE A 223 -24.32 -14.92 7.61
N PRO A 224 -23.23 -15.32 6.91
CA PRO A 224 -23.16 -16.51 6.04
C PRO A 224 -23.15 -17.85 6.80
N TYR A 225 -24.10 -18.06 7.70
CA TYR A 225 -24.42 -19.33 8.34
C TYR A 225 -25.87 -19.68 8.05
N TYR A 226 -26.11 -20.86 7.50
CA TYR A 226 -27.46 -21.29 7.14
C TYR A 226 -28.33 -21.47 8.39
N ALA A 227 -29.40 -20.68 8.50
CA ALA A 227 -30.45 -20.89 9.48
C ALA A 227 -31.79 -21.00 8.74
N LYS A 228 -32.51 -22.11 8.93
CA LYS A 228 -33.85 -22.32 8.35
C LYS A 228 -34.86 -21.21 8.72
N SER A 229 -34.59 -20.48 9.80
CA SER A 229 -35.41 -19.39 10.34
C SER A 229 -34.83 -17.99 10.11
N GLU A 230 -33.87 -17.81 9.19
CA GLU A 230 -33.18 -16.54 8.96
C GLU A 230 -34.11 -15.30 8.78
N PRO A 231 -35.24 -15.37 8.05
CA PRO A 231 -36.18 -14.25 7.97
C PRO A 231 -36.75 -13.80 9.33
N GLN A 232 -36.71 -14.66 10.35
CA GLN A 232 -37.22 -14.38 11.70
C GLN A 232 -36.15 -13.81 12.64
N LEU A 233 -34.91 -13.63 12.16
CA LEU A 233 -33.76 -13.16 12.94
C LEU A 233 -33.24 -11.78 12.48
N ILE A 234 -33.57 -11.37 11.25
CA ILE A 234 -33.08 -10.11 10.67
C ILE A 234 -33.84 -8.91 11.23
N MET A 235 -33.12 -7.83 11.52
CA MET A 235 -33.69 -6.55 11.96
C MET A 235 -34.47 -5.86 10.83
N GLN A 236 -35.73 -5.48 11.09
CA GLN A 236 -36.67 -4.98 10.07
C GLN A 236 -36.24 -3.66 9.40
N ASN A 237 -35.53 -2.78 10.12
CA ASN A 237 -35.10 -1.46 9.63
C ASN A 237 -33.57 -1.28 9.63
N ALA A 238 -32.85 -2.38 9.38
CA ALA A 238 -31.39 -2.38 9.27
C ALA A 238 -30.84 -1.39 8.24
N GLY A 239 -31.47 -1.27 7.07
CA GLY A 239 -31.07 -0.32 6.04
C GLY A 239 -31.14 1.14 6.52
N THR A 240 -32.12 1.49 7.35
CA THR A 240 -32.22 2.84 7.92
C THR A 240 -31.10 3.11 8.91
N LEU A 241 -30.76 2.14 9.77
CA LEU A 241 -29.62 2.25 10.68
C LEU A 241 -28.32 2.49 9.89
N LEU A 242 -28.02 1.62 8.92
CA LEU A 242 -26.80 1.71 8.12
C LEU A 242 -26.71 3.04 7.35
N ALA A 243 -27.83 3.51 6.80
CA ALA A 243 -27.88 4.79 6.11
C ALA A 243 -27.59 5.98 7.04
N GLU A 244 -28.14 6.00 8.26
CA GLU A 244 -27.91 7.11 9.19
C GLU A 244 -26.52 7.04 9.83
N LEU A 245 -25.98 5.85 10.12
CA LEU A 245 -24.59 5.67 10.55
C LEU A 245 -23.61 6.13 9.46
N THR A 246 -23.91 5.81 8.20
CA THR A 246 -23.14 6.28 7.03
C THR A 246 -23.14 7.81 6.98
N LYS A 247 -24.30 8.46 7.12
CA LYS A 247 -24.40 9.92 7.14
C LYS A 247 -23.61 10.55 8.29
N ALA A 248 -23.62 9.90 9.45
CA ALA A 248 -22.96 10.37 10.67
C ALA A 248 -21.45 10.07 10.73
N GLY A 249 -20.88 9.35 9.76
CA GLY A 249 -19.44 9.06 9.75
C GLY A 249 -19.03 7.88 10.63
N VAL A 250 -19.97 7.11 11.18
CA VAL A 250 -19.65 6.03 12.13
C VAL A 250 -19.02 4.83 11.39
N PRO A 251 -17.78 4.44 11.72
CA PRO A 251 -17.04 3.41 10.98
C PRO A 251 -17.28 1.98 11.48
N LEU A 252 -17.81 1.79 12.69
CA LEU A 252 -17.86 0.48 13.33
C LEU A 252 -19.23 0.20 13.98
N VAL A 253 -19.77 -0.98 13.72
CA VAL A 253 -21.01 -1.50 14.30
C VAL A 253 -20.74 -2.83 14.99
N LEU A 254 -21.12 -2.92 16.25
CA LEU A 254 -21.02 -4.13 17.07
C LEU A 254 -22.41 -4.72 17.28
N HIS A 255 -22.55 -6.03 17.10
CA HIS A 255 -23.81 -6.72 17.37
C HIS A 255 -23.67 -8.16 17.86
N GLY A 256 -24.79 -8.76 18.27
CA GLY A 256 -24.94 -10.11 18.82
C GLY A 256 -25.96 -10.95 18.06
N HIS A 257 -26.73 -11.78 18.77
CA HIS A 257 -27.99 -12.45 18.39
C HIS A 257 -27.91 -13.88 17.82
N LYS A 258 -27.04 -14.15 16.82
CA LYS A 258 -26.93 -15.49 16.19
C LYS A 258 -25.86 -16.37 16.81
N HIS A 259 -25.19 -15.90 17.88
CA HIS A 259 -24.16 -16.61 18.63
C HIS A 259 -22.92 -17.03 17.80
N HIS A 260 -22.75 -16.46 16.61
CA HIS A 260 -21.62 -16.73 15.72
C HIS A 260 -20.77 -15.49 15.53
N SER A 261 -19.46 -15.62 15.74
CA SER A 261 -18.50 -14.57 15.38
C SER A 261 -18.40 -14.43 13.86
N HIS A 262 -18.43 -13.19 13.40
CA HIS A 262 -18.31 -12.83 12.00
C HIS A 262 -17.91 -11.37 11.82
N PHE A 263 -17.23 -11.07 10.72
CA PHE A 263 -16.91 -9.71 10.32
C PHE A 263 -17.39 -9.49 8.89
N SER A 264 -18.11 -8.39 8.67
CA SER A 264 -18.49 -7.92 7.35
C SER A 264 -18.02 -6.48 7.14
N ARG A 265 -17.48 -6.20 5.95
CA ARG A 265 -17.10 -4.84 5.54
C ARG A 265 -18.08 -4.37 4.46
N LEU A 266 -18.72 -3.24 4.70
CA LEU A 266 -19.69 -2.65 3.80
C LEU A 266 -19.20 -1.29 3.30
N SER A 267 -19.25 -1.06 1.99
CA SER A 267 -18.90 0.22 1.36
C SER A 267 -20.16 0.84 0.76
N ILE A 268 -20.62 1.96 1.33
CA ILE A 268 -21.88 2.63 0.93
C ILE A 268 -21.55 3.97 0.26
N ARG A 269 -22.05 4.17 -0.96
CA ARG A 269 -21.93 5.45 -1.66
C ARG A 269 -22.81 6.52 -1.00
N LYS A 270 -22.23 7.67 -0.68
CA LYS A 270 -22.97 8.86 -0.22
C LYS A 270 -23.52 9.62 -1.44
N PRO A 271 -24.70 10.27 -1.36
CA PRO A 271 -25.34 10.93 -2.52
C PRO A 271 -24.46 11.96 -3.26
N ASN A 272 -23.50 12.61 -2.57
CA ASN A 272 -22.61 13.65 -3.13
C ASN A 272 -21.14 13.50 -2.68
N GLN A 273 -20.69 12.30 -2.28
CA GLN A 273 -19.33 12.05 -1.75
C GLN A 273 -18.84 10.64 -2.14
N ASP A 274 -17.56 10.36 -1.86
CA ASP A 274 -16.98 9.02 -1.93
C ASP A 274 -17.69 8.00 -1.02
N PHE A 275 -17.31 6.74 -1.21
CA PHE A 275 -17.82 5.63 -0.41
C PHE A 275 -17.46 5.78 1.07
N HIS A 276 -18.37 5.37 1.94
CA HIS A 276 -18.17 5.25 3.39
C HIS A 276 -18.07 3.79 3.77
N GLU A 277 -16.96 3.42 4.40
CA GLU A 277 -16.74 2.05 4.86
C GLU A 277 -17.25 1.87 6.29
N ILE A 278 -18.01 0.80 6.51
CA ILE A 278 -18.50 0.37 7.81
C ILE A 278 -18.04 -1.07 8.06
N GLY A 279 -17.32 -1.28 9.16
CA GLY A 279 -17.09 -2.59 9.74
C GLY A 279 -18.28 -3.02 10.58
N VAL A 280 -18.80 -4.21 10.35
CA VAL A 280 -19.89 -4.82 11.12
C VAL A 280 -19.35 -6.08 11.78
N VAL A 281 -19.28 -6.06 13.11
CA VAL A 281 -18.66 -7.12 13.92
C VAL A 281 -19.74 -7.84 14.73
N ALA A 282 -19.91 -9.13 14.46
CA ALA A 282 -20.72 -10.02 15.25
C ALA A 282 -19.90 -10.58 16.41
N ALA A 283 -20.39 -10.47 17.63
CA ALA A 283 -19.94 -11.30 18.73
C ALA A 283 -20.56 -12.70 18.60
N GLY A 284 -19.77 -13.71 18.99
CA GLY A 284 -20.34 -15.00 19.34
C GLY A 284 -20.97 -14.93 20.74
N THR A 285 -21.11 -16.10 21.35
CA THR A 285 -21.47 -16.24 22.76
C THR A 285 -20.23 -16.61 23.56
N SER A 286 -19.98 -15.89 24.66
CA SER A 286 -18.84 -16.20 25.54
C SER A 286 -19.13 -17.34 26.52
N SER A 287 -20.42 -17.64 26.78
CA SER A 287 -20.82 -18.43 27.95
C SER A 287 -21.93 -19.46 27.69
N GLN A 288 -22.53 -19.54 26.49
CA GLN A 288 -23.58 -20.53 26.21
C GLN A 288 -23.40 -21.21 24.84
N GLY A 289 -22.97 -22.47 24.81
CA GLY A 289 -22.77 -23.20 23.55
C GLY A 289 -23.26 -24.64 23.59
N ALA A 290 -24.39 -24.94 22.93
CA ALA A 290 -24.77 -26.31 22.58
C ALA A 290 -24.25 -26.61 21.17
N GLY A 291 -22.95 -26.89 21.04
CA GLY A 291 -22.32 -27.32 19.78
C GLY A 291 -21.70 -26.22 18.90
N ALA A 292 -21.79 -24.94 19.26
CA ALA A 292 -21.09 -23.83 18.61
C ALA A 292 -19.79 -23.46 19.37
N SER A 293 -18.83 -22.84 18.68
CA SER A 293 -17.64 -22.25 19.33
C SER A 293 -18.03 -21.03 20.17
N HIS A 294 -17.35 -20.86 21.30
CA HIS A 294 -17.51 -19.66 22.12
C HIS A 294 -16.65 -18.55 21.53
N ALA A 295 -17.17 -17.32 21.51
CA ALA A 295 -16.37 -16.20 21.05
C ALA A 295 -16.73 -14.86 21.69
N PHE A 296 -15.73 -14.00 21.84
CA PHE A 296 -15.88 -12.57 22.12
C PHE A 296 -14.82 -11.77 21.35
N ASN A 297 -14.97 -10.45 21.29
CA ASN A 297 -14.12 -9.60 20.46
C ASN A 297 -13.31 -8.63 21.32
N VAL A 298 -12.08 -8.37 20.91
CA VAL A 298 -11.22 -7.31 21.44
C VAL A 298 -10.77 -6.46 20.27
N MET A 299 -10.93 -5.15 20.38
CA MET A 299 -10.57 -4.21 19.33
C MET A 299 -9.58 -3.19 19.87
N GLU A 300 -8.48 -2.97 19.14
CA GLU A 300 -7.47 -1.97 19.47
C GLU A 300 -7.59 -0.80 18.49
N VAL A 301 -7.89 0.39 18.99
CA VAL A 301 -7.96 1.64 18.22
C VAL A 301 -6.70 2.45 18.49
N ASP A 302 -5.85 2.62 17.48
CA ASP A 302 -4.62 3.42 17.59
C ASP A 302 -4.91 4.94 17.55
N GLU A 303 -3.89 5.78 17.76
CA GLU A 303 -4.01 7.25 17.68
C GLU A 303 -4.58 7.74 16.33
N ASP A 304 -4.28 7.00 15.27
CA ASP A 304 -4.78 7.19 13.92
C ASP A 304 -6.20 6.62 13.74
N GLN A 305 -6.97 6.33 14.80
CA GLN A 305 -8.34 5.80 14.66
C GLN A 305 -8.45 4.53 13.76
N ARG A 306 -7.35 3.83 13.52
CA ARG A 306 -7.34 2.52 12.89
C ARG A 306 -7.70 1.50 13.95
N VAL A 307 -8.69 0.68 13.66
CA VAL A 307 -9.12 -0.40 14.53
C VAL A 307 -8.59 -1.73 14.02
N GLU A 308 -7.84 -2.40 14.88
CA GLU A 308 -7.45 -3.80 14.73
C GLU A 308 -8.46 -4.67 15.48
N ILE A 309 -9.08 -5.63 14.77
CA ILE A 309 -10.16 -6.46 15.31
C ILE A 309 -9.62 -7.87 15.57
N TYR A 310 -9.67 -8.27 16.83
CA TYR A 310 -9.30 -9.60 17.31
C TYR A 310 -10.53 -10.33 17.81
N VAL A 311 -10.66 -11.60 17.45
CA VAL A 311 -11.66 -12.51 17.98
C VAL A 311 -10.96 -13.50 18.88
N TYR A 312 -11.46 -13.65 20.10
CA TYR A 312 -11.10 -14.73 20.99
C TYR A 312 -12.10 -15.84 20.78
N GLU A 313 -11.65 -17.00 20.29
CA GLU A 313 -12.52 -18.13 19.98
C GLU A 313 -12.08 -19.37 20.77
N ALA A 314 -13.03 -20.11 21.33
CA ALA A 314 -12.78 -21.36 22.02
C ALA A 314 -13.67 -22.48 21.48
N LYS A 315 -13.07 -23.63 21.19
CA LYS A 315 -13.83 -24.87 20.91
C LYS A 315 -14.55 -25.35 22.18
N PRO A 316 -15.60 -26.18 22.05
CA PRO A 316 -16.19 -26.87 23.20
C PRO A 316 -15.11 -27.58 24.03
N GLY A 317 -14.97 -27.24 25.31
CA GLY A 317 -13.95 -27.80 26.22
C GLY A 317 -12.52 -27.23 26.12
N GLY A 318 -12.20 -26.33 25.18
CA GLY A 318 -10.87 -25.67 25.08
C GLY A 318 -10.78 -24.31 25.78
N THR A 319 -9.63 -23.63 25.71
CA THR A 319 -9.49 -22.22 26.16
C THR A 319 -9.68 -21.24 25.00
N PHE A 320 -9.86 -19.96 25.31
CA PHE A 320 -9.92 -18.90 24.28
C PHE A 320 -8.55 -18.60 23.66
N ASP A 321 -8.48 -18.71 22.33
CA ASP A 321 -7.31 -18.33 21.53
C ASP A 321 -7.57 -17.03 20.77
N ARG A 322 -6.59 -16.12 20.77
CA ARG A 322 -6.67 -14.83 20.09
C ARG A 322 -6.35 -15.00 18.60
N ARG A 323 -7.26 -14.53 17.74
CA ARG A 323 -7.07 -14.48 16.28
C ARG A 323 -7.31 -13.08 15.75
N HIS A 324 -6.41 -12.59 14.90
CA HIS A 324 -6.64 -11.37 14.12
C HIS A 324 -7.61 -11.65 12.96
N VAL A 325 -8.61 -10.78 12.79
CA VAL A 325 -9.67 -10.97 11.78
C VAL A 325 -9.64 -9.90 10.70
N ALA A 326 -9.49 -8.63 11.09
CA ALA A 326 -9.48 -7.53 10.14
C ALA A 326 -8.85 -6.28 10.76
N SER A 327 -8.34 -5.42 9.90
CA SER A 327 -8.07 -4.02 10.23
C SER A 327 -9.06 -3.12 9.49
N LEU A 328 -9.59 -2.11 10.14
CA LEU A 328 -10.43 -1.07 9.52
C LEU A 328 -9.83 0.29 9.86
N ALA A 329 -9.55 1.12 8.86
CA ALA A 329 -9.31 2.54 9.10
C ALA A 329 -10.66 3.25 9.12
N SER A 330 -10.92 4.15 10.07
CA SER A 330 -12.15 4.93 10.00
C SER A 330 -12.21 5.64 8.65
N SER A 331 -13.36 5.60 7.98
CA SER A 331 -13.56 6.38 6.75
C SER A 331 -13.34 7.88 6.98
N ASP A 332 -13.49 8.31 8.23
CA ASP A 332 -13.19 9.65 8.68
C ASP A 332 -11.69 9.91 8.88
N GLN A 333 -10.79 8.96 8.62
CA GLN A 333 -9.38 9.21 8.29
C GLN A 333 -9.13 9.46 6.82
N TYR A 334 -9.99 8.98 5.93
CA TYR A 334 -9.99 9.47 4.55
C TYR A 334 -10.53 10.90 4.52
N LYS A 335 -11.55 11.20 5.35
CA LYS A 335 -12.02 12.58 5.52
C LYS A 335 -11.20 13.44 6.46
N SER A 336 -10.54 12.93 7.51
CA SER A 336 -9.65 13.76 8.32
C SER A 336 -8.36 13.98 7.57
N ARG A 337 -7.95 13.13 6.62
CA ARG A 337 -6.98 13.56 5.61
C ARG A 337 -7.58 14.61 4.67
N ASP A 338 -8.76 14.45 4.11
CA ASP A 338 -9.32 15.50 3.23
C ASP A 338 -9.66 16.84 3.95
N LEU A 339 -10.04 16.82 5.23
CA LEU A 339 -10.42 17.99 6.06
C LEU A 339 -9.30 18.49 6.99
N SER A 340 -8.39 17.65 7.48
CA SER A 340 -7.16 18.09 8.16
C SER A 340 -6.04 18.43 7.18
N MET A 341 -6.08 17.93 5.93
CA MET A 341 -5.30 18.55 4.85
C MET A 341 -5.92 19.89 4.41
N ALA A 342 -7.23 20.10 4.61
CA ALA A 342 -7.80 21.46 4.57
C ALA A 342 -7.48 22.30 5.82
N GLY A 343 -6.86 21.72 6.85
CA GLY A 343 -6.15 22.42 7.93
C GLY A 343 -4.64 22.53 7.70
N SER A 344 -4.12 22.05 6.57
CA SER A 344 -2.69 22.02 6.26
C SER A 344 -2.28 23.23 5.42
N THR A 345 -1.01 23.60 5.53
CA THR A 345 -0.32 24.56 4.66
C THR A 345 -0.26 24.14 3.17
N ALA A 346 -0.91 23.03 2.79
CA ALA A 346 -0.91 22.54 1.42
C ALA A 346 -1.63 23.52 0.49
N LYS A 347 -1.04 23.71 -0.68
CA LYS A 347 -1.49 24.72 -1.65
C LYS A 347 -2.22 24.10 -2.84
N ALA A 348 -2.07 22.79 -3.05
CA ALA A 348 -2.66 22.07 -4.18
C ALA A 348 -3.24 20.71 -3.76
N GLY A 349 -4.23 20.25 -4.52
CA GLY A 349 -4.82 18.92 -4.45
C GLY A 349 -4.66 18.17 -5.77
N CYS A 350 -4.63 16.85 -5.72
CA CYS A 350 -4.44 15.96 -6.85
C CYS A 350 -5.30 14.71 -6.62
N ASP A 351 -6.11 14.35 -7.61
CA ASP A 351 -7.01 13.19 -7.51
C ASP A 351 -6.24 11.87 -7.62
N PHE A 352 -5.27 11.81 -8.53
CA PHE A 352 -4.49 10.61 -8.76
C PHE A 352 -3.04 10.94 -9.09
N MET A 353 -2.11 10.24 -8.42
CA MET A 353 -0.69 10.29 -8.72
C MET A 353 -0.20 8.88 -9.04
N LEU A 354 0.48 8.71 -10.17
CA LEU A 354 1.26 7.51 -10.47
C LEU A 354 2.74 7.88 -10.35
N SER A 355 3.47 7.14 -9.51
CA SER A 355 4.92 7.18 -9.52
C SER A 355 5.43 5.81 -9.97
N SER A 356 6.01 5.77 -11.17
CA SER A 356 6.51 4.56 -11.80
C SER A 356 8.01 4.62 -11.99
N ALA A 357 8.67 3.49 -11.85
CA ALA A 357 10.07 3.29 -12.15
C ALA A 357 10.21 2.02 -12.99
N GLU A 358 10.83 2.14 -14.16
CA GLU A 358 11.12 1.00 -15.03
C GLU A 358 12.62 0.74 -15.07
N ILE A 359 13.03 -0.47 -14.68
CA ILE A 359 14.42 -0.91 -14.73
C ILE A 359 14.67 -1.58 -16.08
N THR A 360 15.65 -1.07 -16.84
CA THR A 360 16.05 -1.62 -18.13
C THR A 360 17.01 -2.80 -17.97
N LYS A 361 17.28 -3.53 -19.05
CA LYS A 361 18.29 -4.61 -19.06
C LYS A 361 19.71 -4.15 -18.72
N PHE A 362 20.00 -2.85 -18.84
CA PHE A 362 21.30 -2.25 -18.48
C PHE A 362 21.37 -1.84 -17.00
N GLY A 363 20.26 -1.97 -16.26
CA GLY A 363 20.12 -1.44 -14.91
C GLY A 363 19.92 0.08 -14.87
N ASP A 364 19.53 0.70 -15.99
CA ASP A 364 19.04 2.08 -15.96
C ASP A 364 17.63 2.11 -15.38
N SER A 365 17.21 3.28 -14.93
CA SER A 365 15.83 3.51 -14.52
C SER A 365 15.20 4.68 -15.27
N VAL A 366 13.99 4.46 -15.80
CA VAL A 366 13.11 5.54 -16.23
C VAL A 366 12.12 5.81 -15.12
N VAL A 367 12.18 7.01 -14.53
CA VAL A 367 11.28 7.41 -13.45
C VAL A 367 10.24 8.36 -14.00
N VAL A 368 8.97 7.98 -13.87
CA VAL A 368 7.82 8.78 -14.30
C VAL A 368 6.95 9.13 -13.10
N ARG A 369 6.57 10.40 -12.99
CA ARG A 369 5.62 10.90 -12.00
C ARG A 369 4.48 11.60 -12.72
N GLU A 370 3.34 10.94 -12.80
CA GLU A 370 2.13 11.45 -13.43
C GLU A 370 1.16 11.94 -12.36
N PHE A 371 0.56 13.10 -12.61
CA PHE A 371 -0.42 13.75 -11.76
C PHE A 371 -1.67 14.00 -12.59
N SER A 372 -2.82 13.59 -12.07
CA SER A 372 -4.13 13.81 -12.68
C SER A 372 -5.06 14.56 -11.72
N GLY A 373 -5.85 15.48 -12.27
CA GLY A 373 -6.81 16.27 -11.51
C GLY A 373 -6.15 17.27 -10.57
N LEU A 374 -5.02 17.87 -10.95
CA LEU A 374 -4.35 18.85 -10.09
C LEU A 374 -5.18 20.14 -9.97
N THR A 375 -5.51 20.55 -8.76
CA THR A 375 -6.32 21.73 -8.45
C THR A 375 -5.66 22.60 -7.38
N ALA A 376 -5.90 23.91 -7.43
CA ALA A 376 -5.45 24.82 -6.37
C ALA A 376 -6.39 24.74 -5.16
N LEU A 377 -5.82 24.70 -3.95
CA LEU A 377 -6.54 24.72 -2.68
C LEU A 377 -6.37 26.11 -2.05
N GLY A 378 -7.42 26.93 -2.10
CA GLY A 378 -7.39 28.30 -1.59
C GLY A 378 -6.97 29.32 -2.66
N GLU A 379 -5.74 29.84 -2.58
CA GLU A 379 -5.25 30.87 -3.49
C GLU A 379 -4.89 30.31 -4.87
N ALA A 380 -4.92 31.16 -5.90
CA ALA A 380 -4.53 30.76 -7.24
C ALA A 380 -3.02 30.48 -7.31
N LEU A 381 -2.65 29.33 -7.87
CA LEU A 381 -1.26 28.90 -7.99
C LEU A 381 -0.64 29.44 -9.28
N ARG A 382 0.48 30.15 -9.18
CA ARG A 382 1.36 30.46 -10.34
C ARG A 382 2.51 29.47 -10.47
N GLU A 383 2.78 28.74 -9.40
CA GLU A 383 3.86 27.77 -9.31
C GLU A 383 3.34 26.55 -8.56
N LEU A 384 3.73 25.36 -9.02
CA LEU A 384 3.43 24.13 -8.30
C LEU A 384 4.21 24.07 -6.99
N PRO A 385 3.57 23.66 -5.89
CA PRO A 385 4.21 23.74 -4.60
C PRO A 385 5.15 22.55 -4.36
N GLY A 386 6.34 22.85 -3.83
CA GLY A 386 7.40 21.87 -3.57
C GLY A 386 8.46 21.79 -4.66
N VAL A 387 9.45 20.92 -4.44
CA VAL A 387 10.56 20.67 -5.37
C VAL A 387 10.48 19.21 -5.80
N PHE A 388 10.45 18.97 -7.11
CA PHE A 388 10.50 17.62 -7.65
C PHE A 388 11.97 17.20 -7.72
N ARG A 389 12.29 16.03 -7.17
CA ARG A 389 13.67 15.53 -7.08
C ARG A 389 13.75 14.09 -7.56
N ALA A 390 14.85 13.73 -8.18
CA ALA A 390 15.27 12.36 -8.40
C ALA A 390 16.74 12.23 -8.01
N LYS A 391 17.08 11.15 -7.33
CA LYS A 391 18.43 10.86 -6.83
C LYS A 391 18.76 9.40 -7.07
N CYS A 392 20.02 9.11 -7.35
CA CYS A 392 20.58 7.77 -7.31
C CYS A 392 21.76 7.69 -6.33
N ASP A 393 22.05 6.48 -5.85
CA ASP A 393 23.22 6.21 -5.01
C ASP A 393 24.45 5.87 -5.88
N ASN A 394 24.22 5.26 -7.04
CA ASN A 394 25.20 5.06 -8.10
C ASN A 394 24.59 5.45 -9.46
N GLY A 395 25.43 5.79 -10.44
CA GLY A 395 24.97 6.15 -11.77
C GLY A 395 24.82 7.66 -12.01
N GLU A 396 24.16 8.07 -13.09
CA GLU A 396 23.98 9.48 -13.44
C GLU A 396 22.51 9.84 -13.69
N VAL A 397 22.06 10.98 -13.15
CA VAL A 397 20.68 11.45 -13.27
C VAL A 397 20.55 12.55 -14.32
N GLU A 398 19.59 12.40 -15.23
CA GLU A 398 19.27 13.40 -16.24
C GLU A 398 18.25 14.44 -15.74
N PRO A 399 18.24 15.66 -16.31
CA PRO A 399 17.20 16.65 -16.04
C PRO A 399 15.79 16.11 -16.29
N PHE A 400 14.78 16.66 -15.61
CA PHE A 400 13.39 16.20 -15.79
C PHE A 400 12.81 16.63 -17.14
N GLU A 401 12.20 15.77 -17.92
CA GLU A 401 11.25 16.17 -18.95
C GLU A 401 9.88 16.42 -18.34
N VAL A 402 9.18 17.46 -18.81
CA VAL A 402 7.85 17.84 -18.31
C VAL A 402 6.92 17.96 -19.49
N ALA A 403 5.79 17.26 -19.44
CA ALA A 403 4.76 17.35 -20.46
C ALA A 403 3.36 17.41 -19.83
N VAL A 404 2.51 18.24 -20.43
CA VAL A 404 1.12 18.46 -20.01
C VAL A 404 0.20 17.72 -20.96
N HIS A 405 -0.77 17.00 -20.40
CA HIS A 405 -1.73 16.19 -21.16
C HIS A 405 -3.09 16.87 -21.34
N SER A 406 -3.42 17.86 -20.50
CA SER A 406 -4.68 18.59 -20.60
C SER A 406 -4.71 19.50 -21.84
N SER A 407 -5.83 19.50 -22.56
CA SER A 407 -6.07 20.34 -23.73
C SER A 407 -6.35 21.82 -23.42
N GLY A 408 -6.25 22.23 -22.15
CA GLY A 408 -6.54 23.59 -21.67
C GLY A 408 -5.35 24.25 -20.96
N THR A 409 -5.40 25.58 -20.85
CA THR A 409 -4.48 26.38 -20.02
C THR A 409 -4.75 26.16 -18.53
N PRO A 410 -3.74 26.25 -17.66
CA PRO A 410 -2.34 26.63 -17.92
C PRO A 410 -1.41 25.46 -18.30
N SER A 411 -0.39 25.75 -19.12
CA SER A 411 0.75 24.86 -19.40
C SER A 411 1.77 24.90 -18.26
N LEU A 412 2.70 23.95 -18.24
CA LEU A 412 3.81 23.93 -17.27
C LEU A 412 5.13 24.31 -17.95
N SER A 413 5.93 25.11 -17.25
CA SER A 413 7.30 25.44 -17.63
C SER A 413 8.23 25.28 -16.44
N LYS A 414 9.49 24.90 -16.68
CA LYS A 414 10.50 24.84 -15.62
C LYS A 414 10.98 26.25 -15.30
N ILE A 415 11.05 26.60 -14.01
CA ILE A 415 11.58 27.90 -13.56
C ILE A 415 13.00 27.76 -13.03
N GLU A 416 13.25 26.67 -12.30
CA GLU A 416 14.55 26.36 -11.71
C GLU A 416 14.86 24.88 -12.00
N GLU A 417 16.09 24.61 -12.40
CA GLU A 417 16.60 23.25 -12.60
C GLU A 417 18.05 23.20 -12.11
N THR A 418 18.30 22.34 -11.12
CA THR A 418 19.64 22.06 -10.61
C THR A 418 19.91 20.59 -10.81
N THR A 419 20.89 20.27 -11.64
CA THR A 419 21.32 18.90 -11.90
C THR A 419 22.80 18.76 -11.55
N SER A 420 23.08 17.76 -10.71
CA SER A 420 24.41 17.23 -10.42
C SER A 420 24.48 15.79 -10.96
N THR A 421 25.64 15.14 -10.84
CA THR A 421 25.82 13.75 -11.28
C THR A 421 24.78 12.80 -10.70
N HIS A 422 24.47 12.88 -9.41
CA HIS A 422 23.64 11.89 -8.72
C HIS A 422 22.26 12.41 -8.30
N GLU A 423 21.95 13.68 -8.56
CA GLU A 423 20.68 14.29 -8.16
C GLU A 423 20.27 15.37 -9.15
N THR A 424 19.00 15.35 -9.56
CA THR A 424 18.34 16.45 -10.26
C THR A 424 17.15 16.96 -9.45
N SER A 425 16.90 18.27 -9.54
CA SER A 425 15.74 18.89 -8.93
C SER A 425 15.16 20.00 -9.82
N THR A 426 13.84 20.10 -9.87
CA THR A 426 13.16 21.15 -10.64
C THR A 426 11.93 21.73 -9.91
N ARG A 427 11.61 22.99 -10.25
CA ARG A 427 10.40 23.71 -9.85
C ARG A 427 9.61 24.13 -11.08
N LEU A 428 8.28 24.05 -11.01
CA LEU A 428 7.39 24.21 -12.16
C LEU A 428 6.46 25.41 -12.01
N ALA A 429 6.48 26.32 -13.00
CA ALA A 429 5.52 27.41 -13.18
C ALA A 429 4.33 26.96 -14.01
N LEU A 430 3.18 27.55 -13.71
CA LEU A 430 1.98 27.54 -14.55
C LEU A 430 2.02 28.77 -15.46
N VAL A 431 1.92 28.57 -16.79
CA VAL A 431 2.08 29.63 -17.81
C VAL A 431 0.98 29.50 -18.87
N PRO A 432 0.39 30.61 -19.37
CA PRO A 432 0.58 32.01 -18.93
C PRO A 432 -0.23 32.39 -17.68
N ASP A 433 -1.23 31.57 -17.33
CA ASP A 433 -2.20 31.85 -16.27
C ASP A 433 -1.93 31.06 -14.99
N SER A 434 -2.52 31.53 -13.89
CA SER A 434 -2.55 30.80 -12.61
C SER A 434 -3.67 29.74 -12.59
N LEU A 435 -3.43 28.60 -11.95
CA LEU A 435 -4.46 27.62 -11.64
C LEU A 435 -5.36 28.16 -10.53
N LYS A 436 -6.62 28.47 -10.85
CA LYS A 436 -7.60 29.01 -9.90
C LYS A 436 -8.27 27.89 -9.11
N CYS A 437 -8.67 28.20 -7.87
CA CYS A 437 -9.49 27.29 -7.06
C CYS A 437 -10.82 26.99 -7.79
N GLY A 438 -11.16 25.71 -7.93
CA GLY A 438 -12.37 25.25 -8.62
C GLY A 438 -12.30 25.22 -10.15
N ALA A 439 -11.14 25.51 -10.76
CA ALA A 439 -10.91 25.28 -12.19
C ALA A 439 -10.83 23.78 -12.52
N THR A 440 -10.97 23.44 -13.79
CA THR A 440 -10.70 22.08 -14.29
C THR A 440 -9.26 21.69 -13.96
N GLY A 441 -9.06 20.47 -13.46
CA GLY A 441 -7.75 20.00 -13.05
C GLY A 441 -6.75 19.93 -14.21
N VAL A 442 -5.47 20.11 -13.90
CA VAL A 442 -4.37 19.97 -14.87
C VAL A 442 -3.75 18.59 -14.73
N ASP A 443 -3.55 17.93 -15.87
CA ASP A 443 -2.91 16.62 -15.95
C ASP A 443 -1.52 16.78 -16.57
N PHE A 444 -0.50 16.26 -15.90
CA PHE A 444 0.88 16.38 -16.36
C PHE A 444 1.74 15.23 -15.86
N HIS A 445 2.89 15.03 -16.49
CA HIS A 445 3.92 14.14 -15.97
C HIS A 445 5.29 14.78 -15.97
N LEU A 446 6.12 14.33 -15.03
CA LEU A 446 7.56 14.46 -15.09
C LEU A 446 8.18 13.12 -15.45
N ARG A 447 9.24 13.13 -16.25
CA ARG A 447 10.04 11.97 -16.60
C ARG A 447 11.51 12.29 -16.40
N THR A 448 12.30 11.35 -15.93
CA THR A 448 13.77 11.48 -15.89
C THR A 448 14.39 10.11 -16.09
N TRP A 449 15.61 10.09 -16.59
CA TRP A 449 16.43 8.90 -16.74
C TRP A 449 17.53 8.90 -15.70
N ILE A 450 17.78 7.73 -15.13
CA ILE A 450 18.90 7.48 -14.25
C ILE A 450 19.69 6.35 -14.89
N THR A 451 20.86 6.67 -15.41
CA THR A 451 21.75 5.69 -16.03
C THR A 451 22.48 4.90 -14.95
N ASN A 452 22.66 3.59 -15.17
CA ASN A 452 23.37 2.71 -14.25
C ASN A 452 22.86 2.79 -12.80
N ALA A 453 21.54 2.93 -12.62
CA ALA A 453 20.87 3.14 -11.34
C ALA A 453 20.92 1.91 -10.43
N PHE A 454 20.80 0.72 -11.00
CA PHE A 454 20.60 -0.54 -10.27
C PHE A 454 21.54 -1.65 -10.76
N ALA A 455 21.99 -2.49 -9.84
CA ALA A 455 22.59 -3.77 -10.12
C ALA A 455 21.51 -4.86 -10.31
N LEU A 456 21.65 -5.64 -11.38
CA LEU A 456 20.71 -6.72 -11.69
C LEU A 456 21.12 -8.08 -11.11
N ASN A 457 22.38 -8.21 -10.69
CA ASN A 457 22.93 -9.40 -10.07
C ASN A 457 24.07 -9.03 -9.10
N ALA A 458 24.48 -10.00 -8.28
CA ALA A 458 25.52 -9.79 -7.27
C ALA A 458 26.85 -9.29 -7.85
N HIS A 459 27.26 -9.75 -9.05
CA HIS A 459 28.50 -9.31 -9.70
C HIS A 459 28.47 -7.81 -10.02
N GLN A 460 27.38 -7.35 -10.65
CA GLN A 460 27.17 -5.93 -10.93
C GLN A 460 27.15 -5.11 -9.63
N TYR A 461 26.51 -5.64 -8.58
CA TYR A 461 26.43 -4.96 -7.27
C TYR A 461 27.83 -4.67 -6.71
N PHE A 462 28.72 -5.67 -6.69
CA PHE A 462 30.08 -5.47 -6.18
C PHE A 462 30.89 -4.47 -7.01
N GLN A 463 30.71 -4.45 -8.33
CA GLN A 463 31.42 -3.50 -9.20
C GLN A 463 30.85 -2.08 -9.16
N MET A 464 29.58 -1.92 -8.78
CA MET A 464 28.93 -0.62 -8.67
C MET A 464 29.16 0.08 -7.32
N TYR A 465 29.26 -0.67 -6.21
CA TYR A 465 29.25 -0.10 -4.85
C TYR A 465 30.58 -0.15 -4.08
N LEU A 466 31.65 -0.74 -4.64
CA LEU A 466 33.07 -0.69 -4.20
C LEU A 466 33.43 -0.92 -2.70
N GLU A 467 32.50 -1.24 -1.80
CA GLU A 467 32.74 -1.40 -0.35
C GLU A 467 32.04 -2.63 0.27
N GLU A 468 32.45 -3.03 1.49
CA GLU A 468 31.90 -4.11 2.33
C GLU A 468 30.44 -3.84 2.77
N VAL A 469 29.50 -3.83 1.82
CA VAL A 469 28.05 -3.77 2.10
C VAL A 469 27.45 -5.16 1.85
N PRO A 470 27.44 -6.07 2.84
CA PRO A 470 27.11 -7.49 2.65
C PRO A 470 25.63 -7.78 2.44
N SER A 471 24.77 -6.78 2.30
CA SER A 471 23.33 -7.00 2.30
C SER A 471 22.77 -7.44 0.95
N LEU A 472 23.44 -7.15 -0.19
CA LEU A 472 22.94 -7.41 -1.55
C LEU A 472 21.50 -6.90 -1.72
N ILE A 473 21.25 -5.66 -1.28
CA ILE A 473 19.92 -5.04 -1.31
C ILE A 473 19.96 -3.83 -2.24
N GLU A 474 18.96 -3.76 -3.12
CA GLU A 474 18.63 -2.58 -3.91
C GLU A 474 17.32 -1.98 -3.40
N GLU A 475 17.17 -0.66 -3.54
CA GLU A 475 15.94 0.03 -3.15
C GLU A 475 15.53 1.12 -4.14
N MET A 476 14.23 1.23 -4.39
CA MET A 476 13.63 2.32 -5.15
C MET A 476 12.70 3.12 -4.24
N LYS A 477 12.94 4.43 -4.15
CA LYS A 477 12.20 5.37 -3.31
C LYS A 477 11.25 6.22 -4.14
N PHE A 478 10.08 6.50 -3.58
CA PHE A 478 9.04 7.32 -4.17
C PHE A 478 8.60 8.40 -3.17
N ASP A 479 8.62 9.65 -3.61
CA ASP A 479 8.30 10.80 -2.77
C ASP A 479 6.89 11.30 -3.02
N VAL A 480 6.19 11.65 -1.94
CA VAL A 480 4.95 12.42 -2.01
C VAL A 480 5.27 13.88 -1.76
N PRO A 481 4.90 14.81 -2.66
CA PRO A 481 5.21 16.23 -2.49
C PRO A 481 4.66 16.80 -1.16
N GLN A 482 5.42 17.69 -0.52
CA GLN A 482 5.11 18.19 0.83
C GLN A 482 3.84 19.07 0.91
N ASP A 483 3.50 19.76 -0.18
CA ASP A 483 2.39 20.74 -0.23
C ASP A 483 1.32 20.37 -1.27
N ILE A 484 1.38 19.14 -1.80
CA ILE A 484 0.36 18.58 -2.69
C ILE A 484 -0.34 17.45 -1.98
N VAL A 485 -1.64 17.63 -1.80
CA VAL A 485 -2.56 16.63 -1.31
C VAL A 485 -2.85 15.63 -2.43
N VAL A 486 -2.53 14.36 -2.25
CA VAL A 486 -2.84 13.31 -3.24
C VAL A 486 -3.96 12.44 -2.67
N ARG A 487 -5.05 12.19 -3.42
CA ARG A 487 -6.14 11.29 -2.98
C ARG A 487 -5.83 9.82 -3.25
N HIS A 488 -5.25 9.51 -4.40
CA HIS A 488 -4.87 8.15 -4.75
C HIS A 488 -3.44 8.12 -5.29
N LEU A 489 -2.56 7.38 -4.63
CA LEU A 489 -1.20 7.15 -5.07
C LEU A 489 -1.05 5.70 -5.54
N THR A 490 -0.55 5.54 -6.76
CA THR A 490 -0.10 4.24 -7.27
C THR A 490 1.41 4.28 -7.45
N LEU A 491 2.09 3.27 -6.90
CA LEU A 491 3.52 3.09 -7.02
C LEU A 491 3.79 1.85 -7.84
N GLN A 492 4.63 1.97 -8.85
CA GLN A 492 4.97 0.85 -9.73
C GLN A 492 6.48 0.75 -9.89
N LEU A 493 7.02 -0.46 -9.73
CA LEU A 493 8.40 -0.78 -10.09
C LEU A 493 8.37 -1.93 -11.08
N ARG A 494 8.85 -1.71 -12.30
CA ARG A 494 8.94 -2.70 -13.37
C ARG A 494 10.36 -3.20 -13.51
N PHE A 495 10.51 -4.51 -13.64
CA PHE A 495 11.77 -5.19 -13.93
C PHE A 495 11.85 -5.53 -15.42
N PRO A 496 13.05 -5.82 -15.96
CA PRO A 496 13.22 -6.23 -17.34
C PRO A 496 12.34 -7.44 -17.68
N ALA A 497 11.75 -7.47 -18.88
CA ALA A 497 10.77 -8.50 -19.28
C ALA A 497 11.29 -9.95 -19.17
N ALA A 498 12.59 -10.16 -19.34
CA ALA A 498 13.25 -11.47 -19.21
C ALA A 498 13.62 -11.84 -17.76
N SER A 499 13.39 -10.97 -16.78
CA SER A 499 13.77 -11.16 -15.38
C SER A 499 12.58 -11.62 -14.52
N ALA A 500 12.85 -12.52 -13.56
CA ALA A 500 11.88 -12.82 -12.50
C ALA A 500 11.82 -11.66 -11.49
N ILE A 501 10.66 -11.48 -10.84
CA ILE A 501 10.56 -10.57 -9.69
C ILE A 501 11.51 -11.07 -8.58
N PRO A 502 12.41 -10.22 -8.07
CA PRO A 502 13.32 -10.59 -7.00
C PRO A 502 12.61 -11.14 -5.75
N ALA A 503 13.18 -12.19 -5.16
CA ALA A 503 12.68 -12.77 -3.92
C ALA A 503 12.89 -11.83 -2.73
N GLY A 504 11.95 -11.85 -1.78
CA GLY A 504 12.04 -11.01 -0.58
C GLY A 504 11.83 -9.52 -0.85
N SER A 505 11.12 -9.16 -1.92
CA SER A 505 10.66 -7.80 -2.16
C SER A 505 9.71 -7.35 -1.03
N VAL A 506 9.98 -6.20 -0.43
CA VAL A 506 9.18 -5.63 0.68
C VAL A 506 8.81 -4.18 0.37
N PHE A 507 7.64 -3.77 0.85
CA PHE A 507 7.12 -2.41 0.69
C PHE A 507 7.02 -1.70 2.05
N GLN A 508 7.64 -0.53 2.16
CA GLN A 508 7.71 0.24 3.40
C GLN A 508 7.34 1.71 3.20
N VAL A 509 6.90 2.33 4.29
CA VAL A 509 6.59 3.76 4.37
C VAL A 509 7.37 4.44 5.47
N ARG A 510 7.66 5.71 5.26
CA ARG A 510 8.23 6.62 6.23
C ARG A 510 7.49 7.96 6.17
N SER A 511 7.06 8.48 7.33
CA SER A 511 6.22 9.69 7.41
C SER A 511 6.97 11.01 7.13
N ASP A 512 8.26 11.06 7.41
CA ASP A 512 9.16 12.19 7.14
C ASP A 512 10.62 11.72 7.14
N SER A 513 11.56 12.57 6.73
CA SER A 513 12.97 12.17 6.57
C SER A 513 13.67 11.66 7.84
N LYS A 514 13.11 11.90 9.04
CA LYS A 514 13.68 11.52 10.34
C LYS A 514 13.02 10.28 10.94
N SER A 515 11.83 9.90 10.46
CA SER A 515 11.08 8.76 10.96
C SER A 515 11.70 7.41 10.54
N PRO A 516 11.52 6.32 11.30
CA PRO A 516 11.94 5.00 10.85
C PRO A 516 11.02 4.47 9.74
N TRP A 517 11.55 3.58 8.89
CA TRP A 517 10.75 2.81 7.93
C TRP A 517 9.83 1.83 8.65
N ARG A 518 8.60 1.69 8.17
CA ARG A 518 7.59 0.76 8.69
C ARG A 518 7.01 -0.08 7.56
N ASP A 519 6.81 -1.36 7.82
CA ASP A 519 6.14 -2.26 6.87
C ASP A 519 4.66 -1.89 6.73
N LEU A 520 4.15 -1.96 5.49
CA LEU A 520 2.73 -1.80 5.21
C LEU A 520 2.04 -3.17 5.07
N PRO A 521 0.73 -3.27 5.37
CA PRO A 521 -0.02 -4.52 5.18
C PRO A 521 0.06 -5.03 3.74
N SER A 522 0.04 -6.35 3.57
CA SER A 522 0.13 -7.03 2.27
C SER A 522 -0.97 -6.63 1.28
N ASP A 523 -2.11 -6.13 1.77
CA ASP A 523 -3.26 -5.79 0.93
C ASP A 523 -2.99 -4.61 -0.02
N ASN A 524 -1.96 -3.81 0.27
CA ASN A 524 -1.57 -2.66 -0.55
C ASN A 524 -0.43 -2.98 -1.52
N PHE A 525 0.08 -4.21 -1.56
CA PHE A 525 1.29 -4.60 -2.28
C PHE A 525 1.08 -5.88 -3.08
N HIS A 526 1.33 -5.84 -4.38
CA HIS A 526 1.04 -6.93 -5.30
C HIS A 526 2.22 -7.23 -6.22
N HIS A 527 2.45 -8.52 -6.45
CA HIS A 527 3.42 -9.01 -7.42
C HIS A 527 2.71 -9.32 -8.74
N ILE A 528 3.06 -8.61 -9.80
CA ILE A 528 2.53 -8.84 -11.15
C ILE A 528 3.49 -9.74 -11.93
N ARG A 529 3.18 -11.03 -12.02
CA ARG A 529 4.10 -12.02 -12.61
C ARG A 529 4.08 -12.06 -14.14
N THR A 530 2.97 -11.68 -14.77
CA THR A 530 2.81 -11.67 -16.24
C THR A 530 3.60 -10.55 -16.90
N ALA A 531 3.84 -9.46 -16.17
CA ALA A 531 4.71 -8.37 -16.55
C ALA A 531 5.53 -8.04 -15.28
N PRO A 532 6.77 -8.58 -15.15
CA PRO A 532 7.54 -8.56 -13.91
C PRO A 532 7.56 -7.20 -13.21
N ALA A 533 6.66 -7.00 -12.24
CA ALA A 533 6.48 -5.71 -11.61
C ALA A 533 5.95 -5.85 -10.18
N LEU A 534 6.30 -4.85 -9.37
CA LEU A 534 5.73 -4.61 -8.06
C LEU A 534 4.76 -3.42 -8.18
N LEU A 535 3.58 -3.60 -7.61
CA LEU A 535 2.53 -2.59 -7.61
C LEU A 535 2.09 -2.34 -6.17
N ALA A 536 1.98 -1.07 -5.80
CA ALA A 536 1.36 -0.69 -4.54
C ALA A 536 0.34 0.43 -4.70
N HIS A 537 -0.75 0.33 -3.93
CA HIS A 537 -1.80 1.35 -3.90
C HIS A 537 -1.90 1.95 -2.51
N VAL A 538 -1.82 3.28 -2.45
CA VAL A 538 -1.91 4.04 -1.21
C VAL A 538 -3.02 5.05 -1.36
N ARG A 539 -4.09 4.89 -0.58
CA ARG A 539 -5.15 5.89 -0.50
C ARG A 539 -4.72 7.02 0.42
N ALA A 540 -4.83 8.24 -0.09
CA ALA A 540 -4.51 9.50 0.54
C ALA A 540 -3.16 9.46 1.26
N PRO A 541 -1.99 9.42 0.60
CA PRO A 541 -0.69 9.44 1.30
C PRO A 541 -0.44 10.77 2.04
N LYS A 542 0.57 10.81 2.93
CA LYS A 542 0.83 11.98 3.77
C LYS A 542 1.72 12.91 2.94
N PRO A 543 1.42 14.20 2.79
CA PRO A 543 2.32 15.10 2.10
C PRO A 543 3.73 15.06 2.74
N GLY A 544 4.77 14.89 1.93
CA GLY A 544 6.16 14.75 2.38
C GLY A 544 6.56 13.36 2.86
N SER A 545 5.65 12.38 2.86
CA SER A 545 6.00 10.98 3.14
C SER A 545 6.78 10.34 1.99
N GLN A 546 7.53 9.31 2.32
CA GLN A 546 8.29 8.51 1.38
C GLN A 546 7.90 7.05 1.45
N TYR A 547 7.88 6.41 0.30
CA TYR A 547 7.63 4.99 0.14
C TYR A 547 8.82 4.34 -0.52
N ARG A 548 9.10 3.07 -0.22
CA ARG A 548 10.13 2.33 -0.92
C ARG A 548 9.72 0.90 -1.22
N PHE A 549 10.15 0.42 -2.38
CA PHE A 549 10.38 -1.00 -2.61
C PHE A 549 11.84 -1.27 -2.35
N TYR A 550 12.15 -2.33 -1.61
CA TYR A 550 13.51 -2.85 -1.54
C TYR A 550 13.47 -4.36 -1.71
N TRP A 551 14.54 -4.89 -2.29
CA TRP A 551 14.61 -6.30 -2.66
C TRP A 551 16.04 -6.82 -2.59
N ARG A 552 16.17 -8.15 -2.47
CA ARG A 552 17.47 -8.80 -2.53
C ARG A 552 17.87 -9.02 -3.99
N VAL A 553 19.08 -8.63 -4.35
CA VAL A 553 19.65 -8.83 -5.68
C VAL A 553 19.87 -10.34 -5.93
N PRO A 554 19.49 -10.88 -7.11
CA PRO A 554 19.70 -12.28 -7.46
C PRO A 554 21.16 -12.75 -7.39
N ALA A 555 21.36 -14.00 -6.99
CA ALA A 555 22.67 -14.59 -6.68
C ALA A 555 23.43 -15.21 -7.88
N SER A 556 22.95 -15.10 -9.12
CA SER A 556 23.56 -15.76 -10.29
C SER A 556 24.64 -14.90 -10.99
N ALA A 557 25.92 -15.26 -11.22
CA ALA A 557 27.01 -16.11 -10.65
C ALA A 557 28.32 -15.79 -11.46
N PRO A 558 29.60 -16.15 -11.12
CA PRO A 558 30.17 -16.82 -9.93
C PRO A 558 31.25 -15.99 -9.16
N GLU A 559 31.87 -16.67 -8.17
CA GLU A 559 32.96 -16.29 -7.24
C GLU A 559 34.12 -15.40 -7.77
N PRO A 560 34.81 -14.67 -6.85
CA PRO A 560 35.95 -13.80 -7.18
C PRO A 560 36.99 -14.52 -8.04
N ALA A 561 37.33 -13.87 -9.16
CA ALA A 561 38.11 -14.45 -10.23
C ALA A 561 39.47 -15.00 -9.81
N SER A 562 39.83 -16.09 -10.48
CA SER A 562 41.16 -16.67 -10.51
C SER A 562 42.24 -15.62 -10.84
N ARG A 563 43.44 -15.81 -10.26
CA ARG A 563 44.65 -14.98 -10.45
C ARG A 563 45.06 -14.72 -11.91
N HIS A 564 44.45 -15.39 -12.89
CA HIS A 564 44.72 -15.19 -14.31
C HIS A 564 44.15 -13.87 -14.85
N ALA A 565 42.90 -13.50 -14.52
CA ALA A 565 42.31 -12.25 -15.00
C ALA A 565 43.11 -11.01 -14.51
N ALA A 566 43.60 -11.06 -13.27
CA ALA A 566 44.48 -10.03 -12.71
C ALA A 566 45.83 -9.93 -13.45
N ARG A 567 46.41 -11.05 -13.89
CA ARG A 567 47.67 -11.07 -14.66
C ARG A 567 47.54 -10.43 -16.05
N TYR A 568 46.43 -10.66 -16.76
CA TYR A 568 46.17 -9.99 -18.05
C TYR A 568 45.97 -8.48 -17.85
N GLN A 569 45.28 -8.07 -16.77
CA GLN A 569 45.07 -6.66 -16.42
C GLN A 569 46.37 -5.96 -16.00
N GLU A 570 47.20 -6.57 -15.16
CA GLU A 570 48.52 -6.04 -14.79
C GLU A 570 49.44 -5.92 -16.01
N ALA A 571 49.35 -6.85 -16.97
CA ALA A 571 50.08 -6.76 -18.24
C ALA A 571 49.60 -5.61 -19.14
N LEU A 572 48.30 -5.26 -19.10
CA LEU A 572 47.69 -4.15 -19.84
C LEU A 572 47.92 -2.78 -19.18
N ILE A 573 48.05 -2.72 -17.84
CA ILE A 573 48.10 -1.47 -17.06
C ILE A 573 49.54 -1.06 -16.66
N GLY A 574 50.52 -1.98 -16.69
CA GLY A 574 51.91 -1.68 -16.29
C GLY A 574 52.75 -0.88 -17.30
N ASP A 575 53.96 -0.47 -16.89
CA ASP A 575 54.96 0.30 -17.67
C ASP A 575 55.31 -0.29 -19.06
N ALA A 576 54.97 -1.56 -19.30
CA ALA A 576 55.20 -2.24 -20.57
C ALA A 576 54.23 -1.85 -21.70
N PHE A 577 53.16 -1.09 -21.42
CA PHE A 577 52.21 -0.67 -22.45
C PHE A 577 52.67 0.60 -23.21
N GLN A 578 53.55 1.42 -22.61
CA GLN A 578 54.13 2.60 -23.27
C GLN A 578 55.07 2.24 -24.43
N ASP A 579 55.76 1.11 -24.35
CA ASP A 579 56.63 0.61 -25.43
C ASP A 579 55.84 -0.18 -26.51
N ALA A 580 54.63 -0.65 -26.18
CA ALA A 580 53.76 -1.40 -27.09
C ALA A 580 52.92 -0.50 -28.02
N THR A 581 52.95 0.82 -27.82
CA THR A 581 52.08 1.80 -28.50
C THR A 581 52.32 1.91 -30.01
N GLU A 582 53.55 1.68 -30.50
CA GLU A 582 53.85 1.70 -31.96
C GLU A 582 53.34 0.43 -32.66
N ALA A 583 53.62 -0.76 -32.11
CA ALA A 583 53.16 -2.04 -32.67
C ALA A 583 51.64 -2.24 -32.54
N PHE A 584 51.05 -1.69 -31.47
CA PHE A 584 49.60 -1.63 -31.31
C PHE A 584 48.98 -0.65 -32.31
N GLY A 585 49.64 0.49 -32.58
CA GLY A 585 49.22 1.46 -33.59
C GLY A 585 49.09 0.85 -34.99
N ASP A 586 50.10 0.10 -35.44
CA ASP A 586 50.08 -0.56 -36.76
C ASP A 586 48.92 -1.57 -36.90
N MET A 587 48.73 -2.44 -35.90
CA MET A 587 47.62 -3.40 -35.85
C MET A 587 46.27 -2.69 -35.77
N PHE A 588 46.18 -1.61 -35.01
CA PHE A 588 44.94 -0.85 -34.84
C PHE A 588 44.55 -0.11 -36.11
N MET A 589 45.55 0.34 -36.90
CA MET A 589 45.36 0.84 -38.26
C MET A 589 44.97 -0.27 -39.25
N GLU A 590 45.52 -1.47 -39.14
CA GLU A 590 45.06 -2.64 -39.92
C GLU A 590 43.61 -3.02 -39.59
N LEU A 591 43.26 -2.98 -38.30
CA LEU A 591 41.89 -3.22 -37.85
C LEU A 591 40.95 -2.14 -38.40
N LEU A 592 41.35 -0.85 -38.33
CA LEU A 592 40.60 0.25 -38.92
C LEU A 592 40.40 0.05 -40.42
N ALA A 593 41.45 -0.30 -41.16
CA ALA A 593 41.39 -0.57 -42.60
C ALA A 593 40.49 -1.78 -42.93
N ALA A 594 40.52 -2.84 -42.12
CA ALA A 594 39.64 -3.99 -42.27
C ALA A 594 38.17 -3.62 -41.97
N CYS A 595 37.94 -2.79 -40.95
CA CYS A 595 36.62 -2.27 -40.60
C CYS A 595 36.05 -1.41 -41.74
N GLU A 596 36.87 -0.51 -42.29
CA GLU A 596 36.51 0.32 -43.45
C GLU A 596 36.24 -0.52 -44.69
N SER A 597 37.04 -1.55 -44.96
CA SER A 597 36.82 -2.46 -46.10
C SER A 597 35.48 -3.17 -46.03
N ILE A 598 35.09 -3.70 -44.87
CA ILE A 598 33.82 -4.41 -44.68
C ILE A 598 32.64 -3.45 -44.73
N ALA A 599 32.76 -2.29 -44.06
CA ALA A 599 31.78 -1.22 -44.18
C ALA A 599 31.59 -0.83 -45.66
N SER A 600 32.66 -0.85 -46.46
CA SER A 600 32.61 -0.52 -47.88
C SER A 600 31.96 -1.59 -48.78
N ASP A 601 31.99 -2.86 -48.39
CA ASP A 601 31.41 -3.98 -49.16
C ASP A 601 29.93 -4.23 -48.80
N GLU A 602 29.52 -3.98 -47.56
CA GLU A 602 28.16 -4.26 -47.08
C GLU A 602 27.23 -3.02 -47.05
N LEU A 603 27.76 -1.80 -46.93
CA LEU A 603 26.99 -0.55 -46.98
C LEU A 603 27.05 0.06 -48.39
N LYS A 604 25.89 0.15 -49.06
CA LYS A 604 25.78 0.53 -50.47
C LYS A 604 26.54 1.83 -50.81
N ALA A 605 27.30 1.75 -51.90
CA ALA A 605 28.37 2.64 -52.37
C ALA A 605 28.05 4.12 -52.67
N GLU A 606 26.92 4.72 -52.29
CA GLU A 606 26.52 6.05 -52.80
C GLU A 606 26.65 7.24 -51.84
N GLN A 607 27.05 7.06 -50.57
CA GLN A 607 27.30 8.20 -49.66
C GLN A 607 28.55 7.95 -48.81
N ARG A 608 29.71 7.93 -49.47
CA ARG A 608 31.03 7.87 -48.80
C ARG A 608 31.48 9.27 -48.37
N THR A 609 31.20 9.63 -47.13
CA THR A 609 31.91 10.72 -46.42
C THR A 609 32.26 10.37 -44.97
N ASP A 610 31.96 9.14 -44.55
CA ASP A 610 31.81 8.81 -43.14
C ASP A 610 33.06 8.06 -42.64
N GLU A 611 33.97 8.80 -42.00
CA GLU A 611 35.18 8.24 -41.40
C GLU A 611 34.86 7.40 -40.15
N ILE A 612 35.55 6.26 -40.01
CA ILE A 612 35.47 5.42 -38.82
C ILE A 612 36.59 5.85 -37.85
N SER A 613 36.27 5.99 -36.56
CA SER A 613 37.25 6.15 -35.49
C SER A 613 37.12 5.01 -34.49
N LEU A 614 38.24 4.53 -33.96
CA LEU A 614 38.30 3.43 -33.02
C LEU A 614 38.95 3.89 -31.70
N ALA A 615 38.47 3.37 -30.57
CA ALA A 615 39.04 3.59 -29.24
C ALA A 615 39.01 2.30 -28.41
N LEU A 616 40.10 1.98 -27.71
CA LEU A 616 40.20 0.82 -26.82
C LEU A 616 40.30 1.27 -25.36
N TYR A 617 39.46 0.67 -24.52
CA TYR A 617 39.42 0.89 -23.08
C TYR A 617 39.78 -0.39 -22.32
N ALA A 618 40.74 -0.32 -21.40
CA ALA A 618 41.05 -1.43 -20.49
C ALA A 618 40.32 -1.24 -19.15
N TYR A 619 39.68 -2.28 -18.63
CA TYR A 619 38.97 -2.25 -17.35
C TYR A 619 39.93 -2.60 -16.21
N ASN A 620 40.03 -1.71 -15.22
CA ASN A 620 40.71 -1.95 -13.97
C ASN A 620 39.71 -2.42 -12.90
N ARG A 621 39.86 -3.66 -12.42
CA ARG A 621 38.97 -4.24 -11.40
C ARG A 621 39.17 -3.63 -10.00
N SER A 622 40.35 -3.10 -9.67
CA SER A 622 40.58 -2.52 -8.35
C SER A 622 39.95 -1.14 -8.20
N SER A 623 39.95 -0.33 -9.27
CA SER A 623 39.26 0.98 -9.28
C SER A 623 37.85 0.92 -9.86
N CYS A 624 37.45 -0.21 -10.46
CA CYS A 624 36.20 -0.36 -11.23
C CYS A 624 36.02 0.70 -12.33
N GLU A 625 37.12 1.03 -13.02
CA GLU A 625 37.17 2.06 -14.07
C GLU A 625 37.76 1.50 -15.38
N LEU A 626 37.21 1.94 -16.50
CA LEU A 626 37.71 1.77 -17.86
C LEU A 626 38.59 2.97 -18.20
N THR A 627 39.85 2.70 -18.56
CA THR A 627 40.81 3.74 -18.97
C THR A 627 41.16 3.57 -20.45
N LEU A 628 41.20 4.67 -21.19
CA LEU A 628 41.62 4.66 -22.60
C LEU A 628 43.08 4.19 -22.68
N VAL A 629 43.35 3.20 -23.53
CA VAL A 629 44.70 2.66 -23.75
C VAL A 629 45.19 2.83 -25.19
N GLY A 630 44.31 3.11 -26.16
CA GLY A 630 44.68 3.41 -27.55
C GLY A 630 43.50 3.88 -28.38
N ALA A 631 43.75 4.68 -29.43
CA ALA A 631 42.71 5.20 -30.33
C ALA A 631 43.30 5.58 -31.72
N ALA A 632 42.48 5.59 -32.78
CA ALA A 632 42.84 6.00 -34.14
C ALA A 632 41.63 6.55 -34.93
N GLY A 633 41.87 7.53 -35.82
CA GLY A 633 40.84 8.27 -36.58
C GLY A 633 40.78 9.78 -36.28
N GLU A 634 40.10 10.56 -37.13
CA GLU A 634 40.13 12.05 -37.12
C GLU A 634 39.33 12.68 -35.95
N ILE A 635 38.29 12.02 -35.43
CA ILE A 635 37.41 12.55 -34.35
C ILE A 635 38.13 12.65 -33.00
N ILE A 636 39.25 11.92 -32.82
CA ILE A 636 39.90 11.77 -31.52
C ILE A 636 40.66 13.02 -31.09
N GLU A 637 41.05 13.89 -32.04
CA GLU A 637 41.67 15.18 -31.72
C GLU A 637 40.69 16.12 -31.00
N ASP A 638 39.38 15.89 -31.12
CA ASP A 638 38.31 16.68 -30.50
C ASP A 638 37.85 16.06 -29.15
N THR A 639 38.74 16.09 -28.17
CA THR A 639 38.53 16.18 -26.70
C THR A 639 37.42 15.39 -25.96
N ALA A 640 36.79 14.34 -26.52
CA ALA A 640 35.70 13.62 -25.84
C ALA A 640 36.01 12.13 -25.52
N LEU A 641 37.07 11.56 -26.12
CA LEU A 641 37.47 10.16 -25.90
C LEU A 641 38.50 9.97 -24.76
N ILE A 642 39.00 11.05 -24.15
CA ILE A 642 39.94 11.05 -23.00
C ILE A 642 39.18 10.87 -21.67
N LEU A 643 38.20 9.96 -21.62
CA LEU A 643 37.37 9.76 -20.43
C LEU A 643 37.68 8.41 -19.78
N GLN A 644 37.94 8.46 -18.48
CA GLN A 644 37.82 7.28 -17.63
C GLN A 644 36.33 7.04 -17.38
N PHE A 645 35.85 5.82 -17.65
CA PHE A 645 34.45 5.45 -17.42
C PHE A 645 34.35 4.51 -16.23
N ARG A 646 33.45 4.76 -15.28
CA ARG A 646 33.18 3.76 -14.24
C ARG A 646 32.37 2.59 -14.79
N TYR A 647 32.42 1.47 -14.10
CA TYR A 647 31.62 0.28 -14.43
C TYR A 647 30.14 0.62 -14.67
N GLY A 648 29.62 0.29 -15.85
CA GLY A 648 28.23 0.54 -16.25
C GLY A 648 27.91 1.94 -16.78
N LEU A 649 28.86 2.90 -16.75
CA LEU A 649 28.67 4.27 -17.27
C LEU A 649 29.20 4.45 -18.69
N GLY A 650 28.49 5.24 -19.50
CA GLY A 650 28.79 5.44 -20.92
C GLY A 650 28.67 4.16 -21.77
N LEU A 651 28.88 4.28 -23.08
CA LEU A 651 28.84 3.15 -24.01
C LEU A 651 29.81 2.05 -23.60
N PRO A 652 31.09 2.38 -23.27
CA PRO A 652 32.06 1.37 -22.88
C PRO A 652 31.65 0.64 -21.59
N GLY A 653 31.22 1.38 -20.56
CA GLY A 653 30.83 0.79 -19.28
C GLY A 653 29.59 -0.08 -19.39
N ARG A 654 28.62 0.27 -20.25
CA ARG A 654 27.42 -0.55 -20.51
C ARG A 654 27.75 -1.87 -21.21
N ALA A 655 28.57 -1.81 -22.25
CA ALA A 655 29.04 -3.01 -22.95
C ALA A 655 29.81 -3.93 -22.00
N LEU A 656 30.67 -3.36 -21.16
CA LEU A 656 31.36 -4.09 -20.09
C LEU A 656 30.39 -4.71 -19.09
N LYS A 657 29.37 -3.97 -18.64
CA LYS A 657 28.39 -4.40 -17.63
C LYS A 657 27.49 -5.54 -18.11
N LEU A 658 27.09 -5.51 -19.38
CA LEU A 658 26.33 -6.60 -19.99
C LEU A 658 27.20 -7.77 -20.42
N GLY A 659 28.45 -7.50 -20.81
CA GLY A 659 29.22 -8.47 -21.58
C GLY A 659 28.56 -8.76 -22.92
N GLU A 660 28.00 -7.74 -23.57
CA GLU A 660 27.37 -7.83 -24.88
C GLU A 660 27.72 -6.60 -25.72
N MET A 661 27.72 -6.77 -27.04
CA MET A 661 27.85 -5.65 -27.98
C MET A 661 26.73 -4.64 -27.71
N THR A 662 27.10 -3.37 -27.56
CA THR A 662 26.14 -2.28 -27.30
C THR A 662 26.26 -1.22 -28.38
N VAL A 663 25.13 -0.87 -28.99
CA VAL A 663 25.05 0.09 -30.11
C VAL A 663 24.36 1.37 -29.62
N PHE A 664 24.89 2.51 -30.06
CA PHE A 664 24.30 3.84 -29.92
C PHE A 664 24.07 4.45 -31.30
N ASP A 665 22.84 4.85 -31.58
CA ASP A 665 22.45 5.53 -32.82
C ASP A 665 21.83 6.90 -32.48
N ARG A 666 22.27 7.96 -33.18
CA ARG A 666 21.75 9.32 -33.02
C ARG A 666 20.49 9.49 -33.87
N GLN A 667 19.33 9.23 -33.28
CA GLN A 667 18.04 9.50 -33.93
C GLN A 667 17.72 11.00 -34.03
N PRO A 668 17.02 11.48 -35.08
CA PRO A 668 16.50 12.84 -35.15
C PRO A 668 15.51 13.11 -34.01
N LEU A 669 15.58 14.32 -33.44
CA LEU A 669 14.81 14.76 -32.26
C LEU A 669 13.28 14.52 -32.36
N SER A 670 12.74 14.49 -33.59
CA SER A 670 11.31 14.28 -33.86
C SER A 670 10.83 12.83 -33.72
N GLN A 671 11.74 11.84 -33.72
CA GLN A 671 11.42 10.40 -33.59
C GLN A 671 11.71 9.84 -32.18
N GLN A 672 12.42 10.59 -31.34
CA GLN A 672 12.78 10.20 -29.95
C GLN A 672 11.59 10.15 -28.97
N LEU A 673 10.39 10.60 -29.36
CA LEU A 673 9.21 10.62 -28.49
C LEU A 673 8.70 9.23 -28.07
N SER A 674 9.17 8.15 -28.69
CA SER A 674 8.67 6.77 -28.48
C SER A 674 9.73 5.70 -28.22
N THR A 675 11.01 6.06 -28.22
CA THR A 675 12.16 5.17 -28.00
C THR A 675 13.12 5.77 -26.96
N PRO A 676 13.84 4.95 -26.17
CA PRO A 676 14.61 5.45 -25.05
C PRO A 676 15.93 6.06 -25.53
N ALA A 677 16.08 7.39 -25.54
CA ALA A 677 17.38 8.05 -25.41
C ALA A 677 17.23 9.56 -25.23
N PRO A 678 18.13 10.17 -24.45
CA PRO A 678 18.83 11.32 -25.01
C PRO A 678 20.34 11.27 -24.76
N GLY A 679 21.13 11.20 -25.83
CA GLY A 679 22.42 11.90 -25.96
C GLY A 679 23.65 11.43 -25.16
N HIS A 680 23.53 10.79 -24.01
CA HIS A 680 24.67 10.45 -23.13
C HIS A 680 25.17 9.01 -23.27
N LEU A 681 24.63 8.25 -24.21
CA LEU A 681 25.11 6.90 -24.48
C LEU A 681 26.61 6.87 -24.83
N LEU A 682 27.20 7.96 -25.35
CA LEU A 682 28.65 8.05 -25.58
C LEU A 682 29.47 8.44 -24.34
N TYR A 683 29.00 9.35 -23.49
CA TYR A 683 29.85 10.05 -22.52
C TYR A 683 29.30 9.97 -21.09
N GLY A 684 30.14 9.51 -20.15
CA GLY A 684 29.90 9.66 -18.71
C GLY A 684 30.23 11.09 -18.28
N ASN A 685 29.24 11.81 -17.76
CA ASN A 685 29.18 13.17 -17.21
C ASN A 685 30.17 14.32 -17.54
N THR A 686 31.09 14.22 -18.49
CA THR A 686 31.65 15.46 -19.03
C THR A 686 30.55 16.08 -19.88
N LYS A 687 30.04 17.25 -19.45
CA LYS A 687 29.36 18.20 -20.33
C LYS A 687 30.16 18.22 -21.62
N SER A 688 29.70 17.50 -22.65
CA SER A 688 30.39 17.53 -23.91
C SER A 688 30.33 18.99 -24.34
N PRO A 689 31.47 19.66 -24.61
CA PRO A 689 31.42 20.87 -25.42
C PRO A 689 30.68 20.43 -26.67
N GLY A 690 29.68 21.23 -27.07
CA GLY A 690 28.73 20.84 -28.12
C GLY A 690 29.47 20.14 -29.24
N THR A 691 29.25 18.82 -29.37
CA THR A 691 29.68 18.12 -30.55
C THR A 691 28.78 18.64 -31.64
N ASP A 692 29.26 19.67 -32.35
CA ASP A 692 28.85 20.00 -33.72
C ASP A 692 28.54 18.66 -34.39
N GLY A 693 27.33 18.49 -34.91
CA GLY A 693 26.72 17.19 -35.26
C GLY A 693 27.54 16.30 -36.20
N ARG A 694 28.62 15.70 -35.70
CA ARG A 694 29.59 14.91 -36.46
C ARG A 694 29.49 13.42 -36.17
N ILE A 695 29.07 13.03 -34.95
CA ILE A 695 28.92 11.61 -34.57
C ILE A 695 27.51 11.11 -34.93
N GLY A 696 27.45 10.16 -35.88
CA GLY A 696 26.21 9.53 -36.36
C GLY A 696 25.85 8.23 -35.63
N THR A 697 26.79 7.28 -35.50
CA THR A 697 26.58 6.00 -34.81
C THR A 697 27.85 5.56 -34.06
N ALA A 698 27.69 4.96 -32.88
CA ALA A 698 28.79 4.38 -32.10
C ALA A 698 28.46 2.97 -31.62
N ILE A 699 29.45 2.08 -31.60
CA ILE A 699 29.30 0.68 -31.23
C ILE A 699 30.40 0.31 -30.24
N ALA A 700 30.06 -0.38 -29.15
CA ALA A 700 31.02 -0.89 -28.18
C ALA A 700 31.01 -2.43 -28.12
N PHE A 701 32.20 -3.01 -28.22
CA PHE A 701 32.48 -4.43 -28.24
C PHE A 701 33.23 -4.82 -26.96
N PRO A 702 32.64 -5.60 -26.06
CA PRO A 702 33.38 -6.15 -24.93
C PRO A 702 34.42 -7.14 -25.44
N LEU A 703 35.55 -7.23 -24.74
CA LEU A 703 36.64 -8.15 -25.08
C LEU A 703 36.85 -9.12 -23.93
N TRP A 704 36.86 -10.42 -24.25
CA TRP A 704 36.99 -11.52 -23.29
C TRP A 704 38.30 -12.26 -23.48
N SER A 705 38.68 -13.01 -22.44
CA SER A 705 39.77 -13.99 -22.53
C SER A 705 39.15 -15.36 -22.67
N ASP A 706 39.52 -16.13 -23.69
CA ASP A 706 39.11 -17.53 -23.86
C ASP A 706 39.47 -18.41 -22.64
N ASN A 707 40.47 -17.98 -21.87
CA ASN A 707 40.95 -18.68 -20.68
C ASN A 707 40.25 -18.24 -19.38
N ASP A 708 39.31 -17.28 -19.44
CA ASP A 708 38.56 -16.84 -18.27
C ASP A 708 37.21 -17.58 -18.14
N PRO A 709 37.09 -18.52 -17.17
CA PRO A 709 35.83 -19.23 -16.95
C PRO A 709 34.69 -18.31 -16.48
N SER A 710 34.95 -17.10 -15.99
CA SER A 710 33.90 -16.16 -15.59
C SER A 710 33.26 -15.42 -16.77
N ARG A 711 33.86 -15.49 -17.98
CA ARG A 711 33.44 -14.74 -19.17
C ARG A 711 33.22 -13.24 -18.89
N THR A 712 33.97 -12.68 -17.95
CA THR A 712 33.88 -11.24 -17.66
C THR A 712 34.79 -10.48 -18.62
N PRO A 713 34.30 -9.48 -19.35
CA PRO A 713 35.14 -8.69 -20.23
C PRO A 713 36.23 -7.94 -19.44
N TYR A 714 37.43 -7.85 -19.99
CA TYR A 714 38.56 -7.11 -19.39
C TYR A 714 38.86 -5.79 -20.11
N ALA A 715 38.30 -5.61 -21.30
CA ALA A 715 38.44 -4.40 -22.10
C ALA A 715 37.19 -4.20 -22.96
N VAL A 716 37.04 -3.00 -23.51
CA VAL A 716 35.97 -2.65 -24.44
C VAL A 716 36.56 -1.83 -25.58
N MET A 717 36.25 -2.24 -26.81
CA MET A 717 36.61 -1.47 -28.00
C MET A 717 35.37 -0.72 -28.50
N CYS A 718 35.53 0.56 -28.81
CA CYS A 718 34.48 1.40 -29.34
C CYS A 718 34.81 1.80 -30.79
N ALA A 719 33.84 1.66 -31.67
CA ALA A 719 33.88 2.16 -33.04
C ALA A 719 32.87 3.30 -33.19
N LEU A 720 33.31 4.42 -33.73
CA LEU A 720 32.50 5.60 -34.04
C LEU A 720 32.46 5.78 -35.54
N VAL A 721 31.28 6.04 -36.09
CA VAL A 721 31.07 6.32 -37.51
C VAL A 721 30.54 7.74 -37.64
N ASN A 722 31.25 8.58 -38.41
CA ASN A 722 30.85 9.96 -38.70
C ASN A 722 29.67 10.01 -39.68
N GLY A 723 28.87 11.09 -39.68
CA GLY A 723 27.94 11.41 -40.78
C GLY A 723 26.45 11.50 -40.44
N ASP A 724 25.76 12.43 -41.12
CA ASP A 724 24.28 12.61 -41.10
C ASP A 724 23.56 11.72 -42.14
N GLY A 725 24.31 10.94 -42.94
CA GLY A 725 23.79 10.20 -44.12
C GLY A 725 23.79 8.67 -44.01
N GLY A 726 24.59 8.09 -43.12
CA GLY A 726 24.66 6.64 -42.95
C GLY A 726 23.51 6.09 -42.10
N HIS A 727 22.38 5.74 -42.73
CA HIS A 727 21.35 4.94 -42.05
C HIS A 727 21.87 3.52 -41.78
N LEU A 728 22.56 3.29 -40.66
CA LEU A 728 22.38 2.02 -39.93
C LEU A 728 20.91 2.00 -39.49
N LYS A 729 20.08 1.21 -40.15
CA LYS A 729 18.64 1.22 -39.88
C LYS A 729 18.40 0.53 -38.54
N MET A 730 17.56 1.14 -37.73
CA MET A 730 17.10 0.71 -36.41
C MET A 730 16.48 -0.71 -36.30
N GLN A 731 16.56 -1.54 -37.34
CA GLN A 731 16.12 -2.92 -37.37
C GLN A 731 17.28 -3.92 -37.31
N ASP A 732 18.52 -3.46 -37.40
CA ASP A 732 19.72 -4.32 -37.37
C ASP A 732 20.09 -4.56 -35.89
N THR A 733 19.70 -5.72 -35.39
CA THR A 733 20.06 -6.17 -34.03
C THR A 733 21.43 -6.84 -34.05
N GLY A 734 22.01 -7.17 -32.88
CA GLY A 734 23.25 -7.96 -32.81
C GLY A 734 23.19 -9.37 -33.44
N GLU A 735 22.04 -9.74 -34.00
CA GLU A 735 21.81 -10.95 -34.80
C GLU A 735 22.06 -10.75 -36.31
N ASP A 736 22.29 -9.52 -36.77
CA ASP A 736 22.59 -9.26 -38.18
C ASP A 736 23.97 -9.80 -38.55
N ALA A 737 24.06 -10.50 -39.68
CA ALA A 737 25.26 -11.25 -40.06
C ALA A 737 26.47 -10.31 -40.21
N ALA A 738 26.24 -9.11 -40.72
CA ALA A 738 27.22 -8.04 -40.86
C ALA A 738 27.90 -7.67 -39.53
N LEU A 739 27.10 -7.27 -38.54
CA LEU A 739 27.56 -6.89 -37.19
C LEU A 739 28.17 -8.07 -36.43
N SER A 740 27.62 -9.27 -36.61
CA SER A 740 28.15 -10.49 -36.00
C SER A 740 29.52 -10.89 -36.59
N ASN A 741 29.67 -10.80 -37.92
CA ASN A 741 30.93 -11.03 -38.63
C ASN A 741 31.99 -9.99 -38.22
N PHE A 742 31.58 -8.73 -38.13
CA PHE A 742 32.43 -7.64 -37.65
C PHE A 742 32.91 -7.89 -36.22
N HIS A 743 31.99 -8.23 -35.30
CA HIS A 743 32.33 -8.59 -33.92
C HIS A 743 33.27 -9.80 -33.84
N ALA A 744 33.04 -10.84 -34.66
CA ALA A 744 33.89 -12.03 -34.70
C ALA A 744 35.32 -11.71 -35.20
N LEU A 745 35.46 -10.85 -36.21
CA LEU A 745 36.76 -10.41 -36.73
C LEU A 745 37.53 -9.59 -35.69
N VAL A 746 36.89 -8.60 -35.08
CA VAL A 746 37.47 -7.78 -34.01
C VAL A 746 38.00 -8.67 -32.89
N ARG A 747 37.19 -9.65 -32.48
CA ARG A 747 37.57 -10.63 -31.47
C ARG A 747 38.80 -11.45 -31.90
N GLN A 748 38.79 -12.01 -33.10
CA GLN A 748 39.87 -12.84 -33.63
C GLN A 748 41.22 -12.09 -33.69
N GLN A 749 41.21 -10.86 -34.20
CA GLN A 749 42.42 -10.04 -34.34
C GLN A 749 42.98 -9.63 -32.98
N THR A 750 42.11 -9.21 -32.06
CA THR A 750 42.51 -8.81 -30.71
C THR A 750 43.09 -9.98 -29.90
N GLU A 751 42.47 -11.17 -30.00
CA GLU A 751 42.96 -12.39 -29.32
C GLU A 751 44.32 -12.85 -29.85
N SER A 752 44.53 -12.79 -31.17
CA SER A 752 45.81 -13.14 -31.82
C SER A 752 46.96 -12.30 -31.28
N PHE A 753 46.74 -10.99 -31.15
CA PHE A 753 47.74 -10.05 -30.65
C PHE A 753 48.06 -10.25 -29.17
N ILE A 754 47.04 -10.39 -28.31
CA ILE A 754 47.26 -10.61 -26.88
C ILE A 754 48.08 -11.88 -26.65
N ARG A 755 47.83 -12.94 -27.43
CA ARG A 755 48.66 -14.15 -27.40
C ARG A 755 50.10 -13.85 -27.79
N GLN A 756 50.34 -13.07 -28.86
CA GLN A 756 51.69 -12.70 -29.30
C GLN A 756 52.43 -11.79 -28.29
N ALA A 757 51.76 -10.80 -27.71
CA ALA A 757 52.31 -9.87 -26.72
C ALA A 757 52.69 -10.58 -25.40
N ILE A 758 51.94 -11.61 -25.01
CA ILE A 758 52.26 -12.44 -23.84
C ILE A 758 53.42 -13.39 -24.12
N LEU A 759 53.47 -13.96 -25.33
CA LEU A 759 54.53 -14.88 -25.74
C LEU A 759 55.88 -14.19 -25.94
N THR A 760 55.92 -12.88 -26.21
CA THR A 760 57.16 -12.10 -26.36
C THR A 760 57.77 -11.64 -25.03
N LYS A 761 57.12 -11.91 -23.90
CA LYS A 761 57.55 -11.52 -22.54
C LYS A 761 58.11 -12.68 -21.69
N HIS A 762 58.10 -13.90 -22.22
CA HIS A 762 58.74 -15.10 -21.66
C HIS A 762 59.83 -15.59 -22.58
#